data_AF-A0A2N1CUY8-F1
#
_entry.id   AF-A0A2N1CUY8-F1
#
_cell.length_a   1.000
_cell.length_b   1.000
_cell.length_c   1.000
_cell.angle_alpha   90.00
_cell.angle_beta   90.00
_cell.angle_gamma   90.00
#
_symmetry.space_group_name_H-M   'P 1'
#
loop_
_entity.id
_entity.type
_entity.pdbx_description
1 polymer ?
#
loop_
_entity_poly.entity_id
_entity_poly.type
_entity_poly.pdbx_seq_one_letter_code
_entity_poly.pdbx_strand_id
1 'polypeptide(L)'
;MNAAPSIEAILLQVHQSLELPPYTTKQKASFAQLKRPLNKHYEQLNEILDGIYRALEIHNDESACADLSTHIVNFALFQKALELKTWTFNADAKQVIWQLISHSYVPGIARVMAFWHLDDVTDKGMPGGRFWYLPTETEDRLRVMMPVEQVCAWLLDLIGIPLDRIRETRLNNNDPDNLIRNIYNWKSGKVPRYDTIKNSFPDKSDIEFKGCLYVDSSAAVEIQLETVAKFIQFKNLSSEDLIHEIPIRNSSEIDKIIAGNGKLENIKNFIKLMSIRYAQPTFKTIRQRLHIAKAIQDGYKRLIKYLCPCVSPKNMDLAQNKVLQLCHIYKYIYNLTIEAHRLNHGELAENEWFDGKLPLIDKHSLFLSVAPSMFTCSSSLLGEILTKRFNGMKSSDPLMDLFDENKDTTIDLFKYKVDEQARWASETIAIDVLQKNVTKGSPWRSFQKEDRYWVLTQVIQSLAHNPKAFNAGLNRLKEVATSLFEEAGIIQLELNYLVDMDTSKRPKNIQETVEYLLAEIEKNEGYQIWQAPALAAKAKHCIALNEFKSASRFFKEALDACSERSYGPLRGFIARDTLATLLQIEKLNKNNHERYLREMMANDVFEIKNPFIEVRLESVARDLNTYFWDELYKPYHRIAKLKPATDSPFLRKNH
;
A
#
# COMPACT_ATOMS: atom_id res chain seq x y z
N MET A 1 -0.64 -10.21 -11.61
CA MET A 1 -1.57 -10.63 -10.53
C MET A 1 -2.47 -9.43 -10.28
N ASN A 2 -3.78 -9.62 -10.40
CA ASN A 2 -4.81 -8.60 -10.17
C ASN A 2 -5.25 -8.60 -8.69
N ALA A 3 -4.34 -9.02 -7.80
CA ALA A 3 -4.53 -9.04 -6.36
C ALA A 3 -3.75 -7.89 -5.74
N ALA A 4 -4.14 -7.47 -4.54
CA ALA A 4 -3.33 -6.56 -3.74
C ALA A 4 -1.91 -7.16 -3.56
N PRO A 5 -0.84 -6.35 -3.71
CA PRO A 5 0.51 -6.83 -3.44
C PRO A 5 0.63 -7.22 -1.97
N SER A 6 1.49 -8.20 -1.65
CA SER A 6 1.83 -8.49 -0.26
C SER A 6 2.91 -7.51 0.26
N ILE A 7 3.08 -7.43 1.58
CA ILE A 7 4.15 -6.63 2.18
C ILE A 7 5.53 -7.11 1.71
N GLU A 8 5.72 -8.43 1.55
CA GLU A 8 6.95 -9.01 1.03
C GLU A 8 7.25 -8.54 -0.40
N ALA A 9 6.22 -8.46 -1.24
CA ALA A 9 6.38 -7.95 -2.59
C ALA A 9 6.82 -6.48 -2.59
N ILE A 10 6.27 -5.66 -1.69
CA ILE A 10 6.64 -4.24 -1.52
C ILE A 10 8.08 -4.12 -1.01
N LEU A 11 8.46 -4.87 0.02
CA LEU A 11 9.82 -4.88 0.56
C LEU A 11 10.84 -5.30 -0.49
N LEU A 12 10.51 -6.28 -1.35
CA LEU A 12 11.36 -6.65 -2.48
C LEU A 12 11.51 -5.52 -3.52
N GLN A 13 10.50 -4.66 -3.70
CA GLN A 13 10.62 -3.48 -4.57
C GLN A 13 11.54 -2.43 -3.95
N VAL A 14 11.42 -2.18 -2.64
CA VAL A 14 12.31 -1.26 -1.89
C VAL A 14 13.75 -1.76 -1.93
N HIS A 15 13.96 -3.04 -1.65
CA HIS A 15 15.25 -3.72 -1.73
C HIS A 15 15.87 -3.57 -3.13
N GLN A 16 15.07 -3.73 -4.19
CA GLN A 16 15.53 -3.51 -5.56
C GLN A 16 15.87 -2.03 -5.84
N SER A 17 15.07 -1.07 -5.38
CA SER A 17 15.33 0.37 -5.54
C SER A 17 16.62 0.81 -4.85
N LEU A 18 17.01 0.14 -3.76
CA LEU A 18 18.27 0.37 -3.07
C LEU A 18 19.47 -0.33 -3.74
N GLU A 19 19.23 -1.12 -4.79
CA GLU A 19 20.21 -1.97 -5.50
C GLU A 19 20.93 -2.97 -4.59
N LEU A 20 20.20 -3.53 -3.62
CA LEU A 20 20.71 -4.59 -2.77
C LEU A 20 20.82 -5.93 -3.55
N PRO A 21 21.64 -6.89 -3.09
CA PRO A 21 21.94 -8.14 -3.80
C PRO A 21 20.69 -8.88 -4.33
N PRO A 22 20.58 -9.12 -5.65
CA PRO A 22 19.32 -9.56 -6.23
C PRO A 22 18.98 -11.01 -5.86
N TYR A 23 17.73 -11.24 -5.45
CA TYR A 23 17.15 -12.58 -5.39
C TYR A 23 16.73 -13.10 -6.77
N THR A 24 16.79 -14.41 -6.98
CA THR A 24 16.24 -15.06 -8.19
C THR A 24 14.71 -14.89 -8.27
N THR A 25 14.15 -14.97 -9.46
CA THR A 25 12.69 -14.88 -9.68
C THR A 25 11.91 -15.90 -8.83
N LYS A 26 12.42 -17.14 -8.74
CA LYS A 26 11.83 -18.20 -7.92
C LYS A 26 11.86 -17.84 -6.42
N GLN A 27 12.98 -17.31 -5.94
CA GLN A 27 13.11 -16.88 -4.55
C GLN A 27 12.15 -15.75 -4.22
N LYS A 28 12.04 -14.73 -5.08
CA LYS A 28 11.10 -13.61 -4.93
C LYS A 28 9.65 -14.08 -4.88
N ALA A 29 9.24 -14.91 -5.85
CA ALA A 29 7.89 -15.44 -5.92
C ALA A 29 7.54 -16.30 -4.70
N SER A 30 8.48 -17.14 -4.24
CA SER A 30 8.24 -17.99 -3.06
C SER A 30 8.08 -17.19 -1.75
N PHE A 31 8.79 -16.08 -1.61
CA PHE A 31 8.70 -15.18 -0.46
C PHE A 31 7.38 -14.39 -0.50
N ALA A 32 7.08 -13.76 -1.64
CA ALA A 32 5.85 -12.98 -1.83
C ALA A 32 4.55 -13.80 -1.72
N GLN A 33 4.60 -15.11 -1.95
CA GLN A 33 3.45 -16.01 -1.90
C GLN A 33 3.42 -16.90 -0.63
N LEU A 34 4.23 -16.60 0.39
CA LEU A 34 4.31 -17.38 1.64
C LEU A 34 4.55 -18.90 1.44
N LYS A 35 5.21 -19.27 0.33
CA LYS A 35 5.45 -20.68 -0.03
C LYS A 35 6.62 -21.30 0.73
N ARG A 36 7.41 -20.51 1.47
CA ARG A 36 8.54 -20.98 2.28
C ARG A 36 8.11 -21.35 3.70
N PRO A 37 8.79 -22.33 4.34
CA PRO A 37 8.65 -22.57 5.78
C PRO A 37 8.83 -21.29 6.60
N LEU A 38 8.12 -21.14 7.72
CA LEU A 38 8.08 -19.92 8.53
C LEU A 38 9.48 -19.45 8.96
N ASN A 39 10.32 -20.36 9.43
CA ASN A 39 11.69 -20.03 9.84
C ASN A 39 12.50 -19.43 8.67
N LYS A 40 12.42 -20.03 7.49
CA LYS A 40 13.07 -19.53 6.27
C LYS A 40 12.46 -18.25 5.75
N HIS A 41 11.17 -18.01 6.02
CA HIS A 41 10.50 -16.76 5.71
C HIS A 41 11.04 -15.62 6.59
N TYR A 42 11.11 -15.84 7.91
CA TYR A 42 11.63 -14.85 8.86
C TYR A 42 13.13 -14.57 8.66
N GLU A 43 13.93 -15.60 8.37
CA GLU A 43 15.35 -15.42 8.00
C GLU A 43 15.49 -14.45 6.83
N GLN A 44 14.72 -14.66 5.75
CA GLN A 44 14.79 -13.79 4.57
C GLN A 44 14.20 -12.39 4.83
N LEU A 45 13.13 -12.29 5.62
CA LEU A 45 12.57 -10.99 6.01
C LEU A 45 13.61 -10.16 6.78
N ASN A 46 14.29 -10.78 7.75
CA ASN A 46 15.34 -10.13 8.53
C ASN A 46 16.54 -9.73 7.66
N GLU A 47 16.95 -10.58 6.71
CA GLU A 47 18.00 -10.26 5.74
C GLU A 47 17.64 -9.02 4.89
N ILE A 48 16.39 -8.96 4.40
CA ILE A 48 15.91 -7.82 3.61
C ILE A 48 15.89 -6.54 4.45
N LEU A 49 15.40 -6.60 5.69
CA LEU A 49 15.34 -5.44 6.58
C LEU A 49 16.73 -4.95 6.97
N ASP A 50 17.64 -5.85 7.36
CA ASP A 50 19.04 -5.52 7.66
C ASP A 50 19.73 -4.87 6.44
N GLY A 51 19.49 -5.40 5.24
CA GLY A 51 19.96 -4.81 3.99
C GLY A 51 19.46 -3.38 3.78
N ILE A 52 18.18 -3.12 4.06
CA ILE A 52 17.58 -1.77 3.99
C ILE A 52 18.24 -0.84 5.02
N TYR A 53 18.40 -1.27 6.28
CA TYR A 53 19.03 -0.46 7.33
C TYR A 53 20.48 -0.11 7.02
N ARG A 54 21.23 -1.04 6.43
CA ARG A 54 22.61 -0.79 5.98
C ARG A 54 22.65 0.21 4.83
N ALA A 55 21.78 0.06 3.83
CA ALA A 55 21.72 0.97 2.69
C ALA A 55 21.34 2.41 3.07
N LEU A 56 20.51 2.57 4.11
CA LEU A 56 20.15 3.87 4.69
C LEU A 56 21.16 4.37 5.73
N GLU A 57 22.23 3.60 6.00
CA GLU A 57 23.26 3.89 7.01
C GLU A 57 22.72 4.16 8.43
N ILE A 58 21.63 3.47 8.78
CA ILE A 58 20.97 3.54 10.10
C ILE A 58 21.14 2.26 10.94
N HIS A 59 21.76 1.21 10.40
CA HIS A 59 21.93 -0.10 11.07
C HIS A 59 22.61 -0.09 12.46
N ASN A 60 23.32 0.99 12.82
CA ASN A 60 23.93 1.15 14.15
C ASN A 60 23.11 2.05 15.09
N ASP A 61 21.97 2.55 14.63
CA ASP A 61 21.02 3.36 15.39
C ASP A 61 19.81 2.49 15.73
N GLU A 62 19.82 1.92 16.93
CA GLU A 62 18.79 0.99 17.39
C GLU A 62 17.40 1.67 17.43
N SER A 63 17.34 2.95 17.79
CA SER A 63 16.08 3.72 17.83
C SER A 63 15.52 3.87 16.42
N ALA A 64 16.33 4.35 15.48
CA ALA A 64 15.90 4.54 14.10
C ALA A 64 15.47 3.20 13.43
N CYS A 65 16.16 2.09 13.77
CA CYS A 65 15.77 0.76 13.29
C CYS A 65 14.44 0.31 13.90
N ALA A 66 14.22 0.52 15.21
CA ALA A 66 12.98 0.17 15.89
C ALA A 66 11.79 0.99 15.37
N ASP A 67 11.98 2.28 15.15
CA ASP A 67 10.95 3.18 14.62
C ASP A 67 10.53 2.78 13.20
N LEU A 68 11.50 2.57 12.30
CA LEU A 68 11.22 2.12 10.93
C LEU A 68 10.52 0.75 10.93
N SER A 69 10.93 -0.18 11.81
CA SER A 69 10.28 -1.48 11.96
C SER A 69 8.82 -1.33 12.38
N THR A 70 8.54 -0.48 13.36
CA THR A 70 7.19 -0.22 13.87
C THR A 70 6.30 0.33 12.76
N HIS A 71 6.80 1.25 11.95
CA HIS A 71 6.06 1.78 10.80
C HIS A 71 5.79 0.73 9.72
N ILE A 72 6.77 -0.13 9.42
CA ILE A 72 6.59 -1.24 8.46
C ILE A 72 5.50 -2.20 8.97
N VAL A 73 5.51 -2.54 10.25
CA VAL A 73 4.49 -3.42 10.87
C VAL A 73 3.10 -2.77 10.80
N ASN A 74 2.97 -1.51 11.22
CA ASN A 74 1.69 -0.80 11.18
C ASN A 74 1.14 -0.70 9.74
N PHE A 75 2.00 -0.42 8.76
CA PHE A 75 1.64 -0.42 7.35
C PHE A 75 1.20 -1.81 6.88
N ALA A 76 1.93 -2.86 7.24
CA ALA A 76 1.60 -4.24 6.88
C ALA A 76 0.24 -4.69 7.46
N LEU A 77 -0.04 -4.33 8.71
CA LEU A 77 -1.32 -4.63 9.37
C LEU A 77 -2.49 -3.92 8.69
N PHE A 78 -2.36 -2.62 8.41
CA PHE A 78 -3.39 -1.87 7.71
C PHE A 78 -3.64 -2.43 6.30
N GLN A 79 -2.56 -2.67 5.55
CA GLN A 79 -2.63 -3.26 4.21
C GLN A 79 -3.30 -4.63 4.25
N LYS A 80 -2.99 -5.47 5.24
CA LYS A 80 -3.60 -6.79 5.34
C LYS A 80 -5.08 -6.70 5.69
N ALA A 81 -5.46 -5.83 6.62
CA ALA A 81 -6.86 -5.56 6.92
C ALA A 81 -7.62 -5.07 5.66
N LEU A 82 -7.01 -4.19 4.86
CA LEU A 82 -7.59 -3.70 3.62
C LEU A 82 -7.74 -4.82 2.57
N GLU A 83 -6.72 -5.65 2.37
CA GLU A 83 -6.76 -6.81 1.47
C GLU A 83 -7.93 -7.75 1.82
N LEU A 84 -8.09 -8.05 3.11
CA LEU A 84 -9.15 -8.95 3.62
C LEU A 84 -10.56 -8.36 3.48
N LYS A 85 -10.68 -7.05 3.25
CA LYS A 85 -11.96 -6.36 3.03
C LYS A 85 -12.18 -5.97 1.56
N THR A 86 -11.31 -6.40 0.65
CA THR A 86 -11.34 -5.99 -0.76
C THR A 86 -11.51 -7.16 -1.72
N TRP A 87 -12.45 -7.03 -2.65
CA TRP A 87 -12.54 -7.89 -3.85
C TRP A 87 -12.16 -7.11 -5.10
N THR A 88 -11.28 -7.68 -5.93
CA THR A 88 -10.76 -6.97 -7.13
C THR A 88 -11.52 -7.28 -8.42
N PHE A 89 -12.42 -8.26 -8.43
CA PHE A 89 -13.27 -8.59 -9.58
C PHE A 89 -12.51 -8.63 -10.93
N ASN A 90 -12.92 -7.78 -11.89
CA ASN A 90 -12.34 -7.69 -13.22
C ASN A 90 -11.26 -6.60 -13.35
N ALA A 91 -10.95 -5.88 -12.27
CA ALA A 91 -9.93 -4.85 -12.29
C ALA A 91 -8.57 -5.47 -12.64
N ASP A 92 -7.86 -4.84 -13.57
CA ASP A 92 -6.51 -5.29 -13.92
C ASP A 92 -5.48 -4.86 -12.87
N ALA A 93 -4.28 -5.44 -12.95
CA ALA A 93 -3.21 -5.16 -12.00
C ALA A 93 -2.79 -3.68 -11.95
N LYS A 94 -2.94 -2.89 -13.03
CA LYS A 94 -2.62 -1.45 -13.01
C LYS A 94 -3.69 -0.68 -12.25
N GLN A 95 -4.95 -1.01 -12.47
CA GLN A 95 -6.10 -0.41 -11.77
C GLN A 95 -6.04 -0.70 -10.27
N VAL A 96 -5.77 -1.94 -9.88
CA VAL A 96 -5.62 -2.33 -8.46
C VAL A 96 -4.48 -1.57 -7.79
N ILE A 97 -3.30 -1.55 -8.42
CA ILE A 97 -2.13 -0.82 -7.89
C ILE A 97 -2.40 0.67 -7.80
N TRP A 98 -3.03 1.27 -8.83
CA TRP A 98 -3.36 2.69 -8.84
C TRP A 98 -4.26 3.08 -7.66
N GLN A 99 -5.34 2.33 -7.42
CA GLN A 99 -6.26 2.60 -6.32
C GLN A 99 -5.57 2.44 -4.96
N LEU A 100 -4.81 1.36 -4.74
CA LEU A 100 -4.11 1.12 -3.47
C LEU A 100 -3.05 2.18 -3.17
N ILE A 101 -2.24 2.55 -4.17
CA ILE A 101 -1.18 3.54 -3.99
C ILE A 101 -1.78 4.92 -3.69
N SER A 102 -2.82 5.32 -4.42
CA SER A 102 -3.43 6.65 -4.27
C SER A 102 -4.26 6.82 -3.00
N HIS A 103 -5.00 5.78 -2.58
CA HIS A 103 -5.97 5.87 -1.48
C HIS A 103 -5.44 5.37 -0.13
N SER A 104 -4.28 4.69 -0.12
CA SER A 104 -3.71 4.14 1.11
C SER A 104 -2.22 4.42 1.22
N TYR A 105 -1.41 3.98 0.25
CA TYR A 105 0.03 3.92 0.48
C TYR A 105 0.67 5.31 0.50
N VAL A 106 0.40 6.16 -0.50
CA VAL A 106 1.01 7.49 -0.58
C VAL A 106 0.52 8.42 0.51
N PRO A 107 -0.80 8.53 0.80
CA PRO A 107 -1.28 9.29 1.96
C PRO A 107 -0.65 8.80 3.27
N GLY A 108 -0.64 7.48 3.50
CA GLY A 108 -0.09 6.87 4.71
C GLY A 108 1.40 7.15 4.89
N ILE A 109 2.21 6.94 3.84
CA ILE A 109 3.65 7.22 3.87
C ILE A 109 3.89 8.71 4.11
N ALA A 110 3.12 9.61 3.48
CA ALA A 110 3.28 11.05 3.67
C ALA A 110 3.06 11.47 5.13
N ARG A 111 2.02 10.92 5.78
CA ARG A 111 1.73 11.19 7.19
C ARG A 111 2.81 10.62 8.12
N VAL A 112 3.25 9.39 7.89
CA VAL A 112 4.37 8.76 8.63
C VAL A 112 5.64 9.59 8.50
N MET A 113 6.00 9.98 7.28
CA MET A 113 7.19 10.78 7.03
C MET A 113 7.08 12.14 7.71
N ALA A 114 5.92 12.81 7.66
CA ALA A 114 5.73 14.08 8.36
C ALA A 114 5.96 13.96 9.87
N PHE A 115 5.39 12.93 10.52
CA PHE A 115 5.63 12.67 11.94
C PHE A 115 7.10 12.41 12.24
N TRP A 116 7.78 11.63 11.40
CA TRP A 116 9.21 11.35 11.57
C TRP A 116 10.07 12.62 11.49
N HIS A 117 9.60 13.66 10.80
CA HIS A 117 10.32 14.93 10.65
C HIS A 117 9.98 15.98 11.71
N LEU A 118 9.04 15.71 12.64
CA LEU A 118 8.71 16.64 13.71
C LEU A 118 9.86 16.77 14.72
N ASP A 119 10.46 15.64 15.11
CA ASP A 119 11.54 15.60 16.11
C ASP A 119 12.93 15.88 15.50
N ASP A 120 13.20 15.34 14.30
CA ASP A 120 14.43 15.60 13.55
C ASP A 120 14.15 15.78 12.05
N VAL A 121 14.28 17.01 11.58
CA VAL A 121 14.01 17.33 10.16
C VAL A 121 15.10 16.71 9.29
N THR A 122 14.80 15.60 8.62
CA THR A 122 15.79 14.86 7.80
C THR A 122 16.30 15.66 6.59
N ASP A 123 15.65 16.79 6.28
CA ASP A 123 16.04 17.76 5.27
C ASP A 123 17.02 18.83 5.78
N LYS A 124 17.46 18.80 7.05
CA LYS A 124 18.42 19.77 7.63
C LYS A 124 19.58 20.07 6.68
N GLY A 125 19.66 21.30 6.17
CA GLY A 125 20.73 21.70 5.25
C GLY A 125 20.43 21.52 3.76
N MET A 126 19.25 20.99 3.40
CA MET A 126 18.72 21.01 2.03
C MET A 126 18.02 22.36 1.76
N PRO A 127 17.91 22.78 0.49
CA PRO A 127 17.08 23.92 0.11
C PRO A 127 15.63 23.73 0.58
N GLY A 128 15.02 24.83 1.01
CA GLY A 128 13.59 24.87 1.32
C GLY A 128 12.69 24.78 0.08
N GLY A 129 11.39 24.83 0.31
CA GLY A 129 10.38 24.96 -0.77
C GLY A 129 10.14 23.72 -1.65
N ARG A 130 11.00 22.70 -1.60
CA ARG A 130 10.84 21.45 -2.37
C ARG A 130 11.21 20.23 -1.55
N PHE A 131 10.58 19.10 -1.88
CA PHE A 131 10.97 17.80 -1.32
C PHE A 131 12.10 17.22 -2.15
N TRP A 132 13.32 17.31 -1.64
CA TRP A 132 14.52 16.90 -2.37
C TRP A 132 14.54 15.43 -2.83
N TYR A 133 13.78 14.57 -2.15
CA TYR A 133 13.64 13.16 -2.47
C TYR A 133 12.47 12.85 -3.42
N LEU A 134 11.61 13.82 -3.75
CA LEU A 134 10.48 13.62 -4.66
C LEU A 134 10.70 14.31 -6.02
N PRO A 135 10.21 13.73 -7.12
CA PRO A 135 10.09 14.44 -8.39
C PRO A 135 9.34 15.76 -8.20
N THR A 136 9.90 16.85 -8.73
CA THR A 136 9.34 18.19 -8.58
C THR A 136 9.43 18.95 -9.90
N GLU A 137 8.41 19.73 -10.17
CA GLU A 137 8.26 20.63 -11.30
C GLU A 137 9.39 21.67 -11.33
N THR A 138 9.97 21.92 -12.52
CA THR A 138 10.86 23.06 -12.71
C THR A 138 10.06 24.37 -12.71
N GLU A 139 10.71 25.48 -12.38
CA GLU A 139 10.07 26.81 -12.33
C GLU A 139 9.48 27.24 -13.68
N ASP A 140 10.19 26.92 -14.77
CA ASP A 140 9.73 27.13 -16.15
C ASP A 140 8.56 26.21 -16.55
N ARG A 141 8.21 25.24 -15.69
CA ARG A 141 7.20 24.20 -15.90
C ARG A 141 7.40 23.37 -17.17
N LEU A 142 8.61 23.33 -17.71
CA LEU A 142 8.91 22.59 -18.94
C LEU A 142 9.19 21.10 -18.69
N ARG A 143 9.59 20.72 -17.47
CA ARG A 143 9.92 19.33 -17.13
C ARG A 143 9.84 19.02 -15.64
N VAL A 144 9.81 17.73 -15.32
CA VAL A 144 10.01 17.26 -13.94
C VAL A 144 11.51 17.12 -13.65
N MET A 145 11.98 17.76 -12.59
CA MET A 145 13.30 17.60 -11.99
C MET A 145 13.34 16.35 -11.10
N MET A 146 14.29 15.45 -11.37
CA MET A 146 14.36 14.16 -10.67
C MET A 146 15.08 14.27 -9.32
N PRO A 147 14.76 13.44 -8.32
CA PRO A 147 15.37 13.51 -6.98
C PRO A 147 16.90 13.55 -6.96
N VAL A 148 17.57 12.68 -7.73
CA VAL A 148 19.04 12.64 -7.77
C VAL A 148 19.62 13.93 -8.35
N GLU A 149 18.95 14.51 -9.34
CA GLU A 149 19.33 15.80 -9.91
C GLU A 149 19.28 16.91 -8.86
N GLN A 150 18.27 16.90 -7.97
CA GLN A 150 18.15 17.87 -6.88
C GLN A 150 19.28 17.72 -5.85
N VAL A 151 19.59 16.48 -5.44
CA VAL A 151 20.70 16.21 -4.51
C VAL A 151 22.04 16.59 -5.13
N CYS A 152 22.24 16.34 -6.43
CA CYS A 152 23.44 16.80 -7.13
C CYS A 152 23.51 18.34 -7.20
N ALA A 153 22.40 19.02 -7.44
CA ALA A 153 22.38 20.50 -7.43
C ALA A 153 22.77 21.05 -6.05
N TRP A 154 22.20 20.51 -4.97
CA TRP A 154 22.57 20.82 -3.60
C TRP A 154 24.06 20.57 -3.31
N LEU A 155 24.58 19.41 -3.70
CA LEU A 155 25.98 19.07 -3.47
C LEU A 155 26.92 20.03 -4.21
N LEU A 156 26.62 20.35 -5.47
CA LEU A 156 27.41 21.28 -6.28
C LEU A 156 27.40 22.70 -5.71
N ASP A 157 26.25 23.14 -5.20
CA ASP A 157 26.13 24.40 -4.48
C ASP A 157 27.08 24.45 -3.28
N LEU A 158 27.14 23.40 -2.46
CA LEU A 158 28.05 23.35 -1.30
C LEU A 158 29.52 23.18 -1.66
N ILE A 159 29.85 22.50 -2.76
CA ILE A 159 31.23 22.45 -3.28
C ILE A 159 31.69 23.86 -3.68
N GLY A 160 30.80 24.66 -4.29
CA GLY A 160 31.03 26.10 -4.52
C GLY A 160 32.10 26.45 -5.56
N ILE A 161 32.62 25.46 -6.30
CA ILE A 161 33.53 25.65 -7.43
C ILE A 161 33.02 24.90 -8.65
N PRO A 162 33.35 25.35 -9.88
CA PRO A 162 33.08 24.59 -11.09
C PRO A 162 33.65 23.17 -10.98
N LEU A 163 32.88 22.15 -11.39
CA LEU A 163 33.29 20.75 -11.35
C LEU A 163 34.67 20.52 -11.98
N ASP A 164 35.00 21.21 -13.07
CA ASP A 164 36.30 21.09 -13.75
C ASP A 164 37.48 21.50 -12.86
N ARG A 165 37.28 22.41 -11.90
CA ARG A 165 38.31 22.83 -10.94
C ARG A 165 38.57 21.79 -9.85
N ILE A 166 37.68 20.79 -9.69
CA ILE A 166 37.94 19.66 -8.78
C ILE A 166 39.15 18.84 -9.25
N ARG A 167 39.49 18.87 -10.55
CA ARG A 167 40.70 18.24 -11.11
C ARG A 167 42.00 18.80 -10.51
N GLU A 168 41.97 20.05 -10.08
CA GLU A 168 43.12 20.73 -9.49
C GLU A 168 43.33 20.31 -8.02
N THR A 169 42.31 19.70 -7.39
CA THR A 169 42.38 19.16 -6.04
C THR A 169 42.97 17.74 -6.07
N ARG A 170 44.08 17.52 -5.36
CA ARG A 170 44.66 16.17 -5.18
C ARG A 170 43.76 15.36 -4.25
N LEU A 171 42.81 14.61 -4.83
CA LEU A 171 42.04 13.62 -4.09
C LEU A 171 42.91 12.39 -3.85
N ASN A 172 43.29 12.10 -2.61
CA ASN A 172 44.24 11.02 -2.31
C ASN A 172 43.73 9.62 -2.70
N ASN A 173 42.42 9.43 -2.89
CA ASN A 173 41.79 8.11 -3.06
C ASN A 173 40.78 8.00 -4.21
N ASN A 174 40.55 9.06 -5.00
CA ASN A 174 39.55 9.06 -6.08
C ASN A 174 40.08 9.69 -7.36
N ASP A 175 39.83 9.05 -8.50
CA ASP A 175 40.02 9.63 -9.83
C ASP A 175 39.06 10.82 -10.00
N PRO A 176 39.55 12.08 -10.03
CA PRO A 176 38.70 13.26 -10.15
C PRO A 176 37.83 13.23 -11.42
N ASP A 177 38.34 12.67 -12.52
CA ASP A 177 37.59 12.59 -13.77
C ASP A 177 36.40 11.64 -13.66
N ASN A 178 36.54 10.55 -12.90
CA ASN A 178 35.45 9.62 -12.65
C ASN A 178 34.35 10.24 -11.78
N LEU A 179 34.73 10.99 -10.73
CA LEU A 179 33.80 11.71 -9.87
C LEU A 179 32.99 12.75 -10.67
N ILE A 180 33.69 13.58 -11.45
CA ILE A 180 33.07 14.61 -12.30
C ILE A 180 32.09 13.97 -13.29
N ARG A 181 32.52 12.92 -14.00
CA ARG A 181 31.69 12.18 -14.96
C ARG A 181 30.45 11.59 -14.29
N ASN A 182 30.59 11.04 -13.08
CA ASN A 182 29.47 10.48 -12.33
C ASN A 182 28.45 11.56 -11.96
N ILE A 183 28.89 12.69 -11.41
CA ILE A 183 27.99 13.79 -11.02
C ILE A 183 27.26 14.35 -12.25
N TYR A 184 27.92 14.55 -13.39
CA TYR A 184 27.25 14.99 -14.63
C TYR A 184 26.20 13.99 -15.11
N ASN A 185 26.52 12.70 -15.10
CA ASN A 185 25.57 11.65 -15.47
C ASN A 185 24.35 11.65 -14.54
N TRP A 186 24.56 11.79 -13.24
CA TRP A 186 23.49 11.81 -12.25
C TRP A 186 22.60 13.05 -12.40
N LYS A 187 23.21 14.23 -12.60
CA LYS A 187 22.50 15.49 -12.90
C LYS A 187 21.64 15.40 -14.16
N SER A 188 22.07 14.67 -15.18
CA SER A 188 21.26 14.46 -16.41
C SER A 188 20.01 13.59 -16.19
N GLY A 189 19.93 12.90 -15.04
CA GLY A 189 18.83 12.04 -14.63
C GLY A 189 19.16 10.55 -14.64
N LYS A 190 20.43 10.13 -14.76
CA LYS A 190 20.84 8.73 -14.61
C LYS A 190 20.71 8.30 -13.14
N VAL A 191 20.15 7.11 -12.90
CA VAL A 191 20.08 6.56 -11.53
C VAL A 191 21.49 6.06 -11.14
N PRO A 192 22.06 6.53 -10.02
CA PRO A 192 23.38 6.13 -9.54
C PRO A 192 23.36 4.71 -8.98
N ARG A 193 24.48 3.98 -9.13
CA ARG A 193 24.63 2.66 -8.50
C ARG A 193 25.07 2.77 -7.04
N TYR A 194 24.74 1.77 -6.22
CA TYR A 194 25.16 1.70 -4.81
C TYR A 194 26.68 1.88 -4.65
N ASP A 195 27.47 1.02 -5.31
CA ASP A 195 28.94 1.07 -5.20
C ASP A 195 29.52 2.36 -5.78
N THR A 196 28.92 2.92 -6.83
CA THR A 196 29.40 4.17 -7.41
C THR A 196 29.25 5.36 -6.46
N ILE A 197 28.17 5.40 -5.67
CA ILE A 197 27.99 6.40 -4.60
C ILE A 197 29.07 6.21 -3.52
N LYS A 198 29.24 4.98 -3.03
CA LYS A 198 30.20 4.66 -1.97
C LYS A 198 31.64 4.98 -2.37
N ASN A 199 32.02 4.67 -3.61
CA ASN A 199 33.34 4.97 -4.14
C ASN A 199 33.52 6.47 -4.38
N SER A 200 32.48 7.19 -4.84
CA SER A 200 32.57 8.64 -5.08
C SER A 200 32.68 9.44 -3.76
N PHE A 201 32.10 8.94 -2.68
CA PHE A 201 32.08 9.60 -1.36
C PHE A 201 32.48 8.64 -0.23
N PRO A 202 33.77 8.25 -0.13
CA PRO A 202 34.26 7.43 0.98
C PRO A 202 34.17 8.20 2.31
N ASP A 203 34.34 7.50 3.44
CA ASP A 203 34.24 8.13 4.78
C ASP A 203 35.27 9.23 5.02
N LYS A 204 36.39 9.20 4.27
CA LYS A 204 37.43 10.24 4.27
C LYS A 204 37.76 10.62 2.83
N SER A 205 37.61 11.89 2.49
CA SER A 205 37.96 12.45 1.19
C SER A 205 38.41 13.90 1.33
N ASP A 206 39.32 14.33 0.47
CA ASP A 206 39.89 15.68 0.46
C ASP A 206 39.03 16.67 -0.38
N ILE A 207 37.72 16.44 -0.47
CA ILE A 207 36.82 17.33 -1.20
C ILE A 207 36.62 18.61 -0.38
N GLU A 208 36.98 19.75 -0.96
CA GLU A 208 36.77 21.07 -0.35
C GLU A 208 35.35 21.59 -0.63
N PHE A 209 34.68 22.08 0.42
CA PHE A 209 33.34 22.68 0.33
C PHE A 209 33.42 24.21 0.44
N LYS A 210 33.78 24.88 -0.66
CA LYS A 210 33.93 26.35 -0.68
C LYS A 210 32.61 27.11 -0.70
N GLY A 211 31.50 26.40 -0.95
CA GLY A 211 30.16 26.94 -0.94
C GLY A 211 29.47 26.89 0.42
N CYS A 212 30.20 26.54 1.50
CA CYS A 212 29.67 26.45 2.86
C CYS A 212 29.85 27.75 3.66
N LEU A 213 28.98 27.93 4.64
CA LEU A 213 29.00 29.05 5.57
C LEU A 213 29.61 28.61 6.90
N TYR A 214 30.60 29.37 7.39
CA TYR A 214 31.22 29.17 8.69
C TYR A 214 31.00 30.42 9.54
N VAL A 215 30.20 30.28 10.60
CA VAL A 215 29.92 31.36 11.56
C VAL A 215 30.48 30.96 12.92
N ASP A 216 31.30 31.83 13.51
CA ASP A 216 31.77 31.65 14.88
C ASP A 216 30.64 31.96 15.87
N SER A 217 30.12 30.93 16.53
CA SER A 217 29.04 31.06 17.51
C SER A 217 29.42 31.87 18.75
N SER A 218 30.72 32.06 19.01
CA SER A 218 31.23 32.85 20.14
C SER A 218 31.35 34.35 19.84
N ALA A 219 31.30 34.74 18.55
CA ALA A 219 31.35 36.13 18.13
C ALA A 219 30.04 36.88 18.46
N ALA A 220 30.12 38.21 18.55
CA ALA A 220 28.93 39.06 18.71
C ALA A 220 27.95 38.89 17.52
N VAL A 221 26.64 39.04 17.77
CA VAL A 221 25.59 38.78 16.77
C VAL A 221 25.76 39.66 15.53
N GLU A 222 26.24 40.87 15.70
CA GLU A 222 26.52 41.82 14.62
C GLU A 222 27.63 41.30 13.69
N ILE A 223 28.67 40.69 14.25
CA ILE A 223 29.78 40.08 13.49
C ILE A 223 29.31 38.82 12.77
N GLN A 224 28.47 38.02 13.43
CA GLN A 224 27.84 36.86 12.81
C GLN A 224 26.97 37.27 11.62
N LEU A 225 26.15 38.32 11.78
CA LEU A 225 25.31 38.86 10.71
C LEU A 225 26.15 39.42 9.55
N GLU A 226 27.24 40.14 9.82
CA GLU A 226 28.15 40.64 8.79
C GLU A 226 28.78 39.49 7.99
N THR A 227 29.15 38.40 8.67
CA THR A 227 29.68 37.18 8.03
C THR A 227 28.65 36.55 7.10
N VAL A 228 27.39 36.43 7.54
CA VAL A 228 26.27 35.94 6.72
C VAL A 228 26.01 36.85 5.53
N ALA A 229 26.03 38.17 5.71
CA ALA A 229 25.81 39.14 4.63
C ALA A 229 26.91 39.06 3.55
N LYS A 230 28.18 38.92 3.95
CA LYS A 230 29.31 38.68 3.02
C LYS A 230 29.14 37.37 2.25
N PHE A 231 28.66 36.32 2.91
CA PHE A 231 28.39 35.04 2.26
C PHE A 231 27.25 35.13 1.22
N ILE A 232 26.16 35.84 1.55
CA ILE A 232 25.05 36.10 0.62
C ILE A 232 25.55 36.82 -0.64
N GLN A 233 26.42 37.83 -0.48
CA GLN A 233 27.06 38.53 -1.60
C GLN A 233 27.97 37.60 -2.41
N PHE A 234 28.78 36.78 -1.75
CA PHE A 234 29.65 35.79 -2.43
C PHE A 234 28.85 34.79 -3.27
N LYS A 235 27.70 34.33 -2.77
CA LYS A 235 26.79 33.42 -3.48
C LYS A 235 25.88 34.12 -4.50
N ASN A 236 25.87 35.44 -4.53
CA ASN A 236 24.96 36.26 -5.34
C ASN A 236 23.48 35.89 -5.12
N LEU A 237 23.08 35.74 -3.86
CA LEU A 237 21.70 35.41 -3.48
C LEU A 237 20.91 36.68 -3.20
N SER A 238 19.70 36.75 -3.75
CA SER A 238 18.70 37.76 -3.41
C SER A 238 17.80 37.28 -2.27
N SER A 239 17.05 38.19 -1.66
CA SER A 239 16.02 37.85 -0.67
C SER A 239 14.91 36.98 -1.26
N GLU A 240 14.65 37.07 -2.57
CA GLU A 240 13.70 36.19 -3.28
C GLU A 240 14.27 34.79 -3.53
N ASP A 241 15.59 34.63 -3.63
CA ASP A 241 16.19 33.31 -3.65
C ASP A 241 16.12 32.67 -2.25
N LEU A 242 16.38 33.46 -1.21
CA LEU A 242 16.47 32.98 0.17
C LEU A 242 15.15 32.42 0.72
N ILE A 243 13.98 32.89 0.26
CA ILE A 243 12.68 32.31 0.66
C ILE A 243 12.52 30.85 0.22
N HIS A 244 13.30 30.43 -0.79
CA HIS A 244 13.37 29.05 -1.26
C HIS A 244 14.53 28.26 -0.64
N GLU A 245 15.41 28.92 0.12
CA GLU A 245 16.55 28.26 0.77
C GLU A 245 16.33 28.01 2.26
N ILE A 246 15.59 28.90 2.93
CA ILE A 246 15.33 28.85 4.38
C ILE A 246 13.83 29.04 4.70
N PRO A 247 13.35 28.58 5.87
CA PRO A 247 11.93 28.65 6.23
C PRO A 247 11.47 30.05 6.69
N ILE A 248 11.91 31.12 6.02
CA ILE A 248 11.41 32.49 6.17
C ILE A 248 10.71 32.87 4.87
N ARG A 249 9.39 33.13 4.92
CA ARG A 249 8.55 33.27 3.72
C ARG A 249 8.42 34.71 3.20
N ASN A 250 8.98 35.69 3.89
CA ASN A 250 8.83 37.11 3.54
C ASN A 250 10.18 37.70 3.13
N SER A 251 10.35 37.97 1.83
CA SER A 251 11.58 38.57 1.28
C SER A 251 11.89 39.94 1.89
N SER A 252 10.87 40.77 2.12
CA SER A 252 11.05 42.08 2.77
C SER A 252 11.47 41.98 4.24
N GLU A 253 11.15 40.89 4.93
CA GLU A 253 11.68 40.64 6.27
C GLU A 253 13.16 40.27 6.23
N ILE A 254 13.55 39.46 5.25
CA ILE A 254 14.96 39.09 5.03
C ILE A 254 15.79 40.34 4.70
N ASP A 255 15.31 41.23 3.83
CA ASP A 255 15.97 42.50 3.52
C ASP A 255 16.20 43.36 4.77
N LYS A 256 15.19 43.47 5.64
CA LYS A 256 15.30 44.21 6.90
C LYS A 256 16.33 43.60 7.85
N ILE A 257 16.37 42.27 7.94
CA ILE A 257 17.34 41.54 8.77
C ILE A 257 18.76 41.76 8.23
N ILE A 258 18.98 41.63 6.92
CA ILE A 258 20.28 41.83 6.28
C ILE A 258 20.77 43.28 6.47
N ALA A 259 19.86 44.25 6.44
CA ALA A 259 20.16 45.66 6.71
C ALA A 259 20.40 45.99 8.21
N GLY A 260 20.33 45.01 9.11
CA GLY A 260 20.53 45.20 10.55
C GLY A 260 19.34 45.84 11.29
N ASN A 261 18.19 46.00 10.63
CA ASN A 261 16.99 46.65 11.17
C ASN A 261 15.95 45.64 11.70
N GLY A 262 16.30 44.35 11.76
CA GLY A 262 15.44 43.28 12.28
C GLY A 262 15.39 43.24 13.82
N LYS A 263 14.37 42.56 14.36
CA LYS A 263 14.37 42.21 15.80
C LYS A 263 15.50 41.24 16.10
N LEU A 264 16.16 41.37 17.25
CA LEU A 264 17.31 40.53 17.64
C LEU A 264 17.02 39.03 17.54
N GLU A 265 15.83 38.60 17.95
CA GLU A 265 15.41 37.19 17.86
C GLU A 265 15.32 36.70 16.41
N ASN A 266 14.76 37.53 15.52
CA ASN A 266 14.65 37.21 14.09
C ASN A 266 16.04 37.17 13.43
N ILE A 267 16.95 38.07 13.83
CA ILE A 267 18.35 38.08 13.37
C ILE A 267 19.05 36.78 13.79
N LYS A 268 18.96 36.39 15.07
CA LYS A 268 19.55 35.14 15.58
C LYS A 268 18.97 33.92 14.87
N ASN A 269 17.66 33.88 14.68
CA ASN A 269 17.00 32.80 13.96
C ASN A 269 17.46 32.74 12.48
N PHE A 270 17.57 33.88 11.80
CA PHE A 270 18.08 33.95 10.43
C PHE A 270 19.51 33.42 10.32
N ILE A 271 20.42 33.86 11.20
CA ILE A 271 21.81 33.37 11.26
C ILE A 271 21.83 31.85 11.46
N LYS A 272 21.03 31.33 12.41
CA LYS A 272 20.90 29.89 12.66
C LYS A 272 20.44 29.12 11.42
N LEU A 273 19.39 29.60 10.75
CA LEU A 273 18.85 28.96 9.55
C LEU A 273 19.85 28.95 8.39
N MET A 274 20.54 30.06 8.15
CA MET A 274 21.61 30.16 7.15
C MET A 274 22.76 29.21 7.47
N SER A 275 23.16 29.13 8.74
CA SER A 275 24.23 28.25 9.20
C SER A 275 23.87 26.78 9.03
N ILE A 276 22.60 26.41 9.20
CA ILE A 276 22.09 25.06 8.93
C ILE A 276 22.07 24.78 7.42
N ARG A 277 21.49 25.69 6.61
CA ARG A 277 21.33 25.51 5.16
C ARG A 277 22.67 25.30 4.44
N TYR A 278 23.68 26.06 4.82
CA TYR A 278 25.00 26.06 4.18
C TYR A 278 26.08 25.38 5.02
N ALA A 279 25.69 24.56 6.01
CA ALA A 279 26.63 23.75 6.78
C ALA A 279 27.41 22.79 5.87
N GLN A 280 28.66 22.51 6.23
CA GLN A 280 29.45 21.48 5.58
C GLN A 280 28.82 20.10 5.83
N PRO A 281 28.45 19.35 4.77
CA PRO A 281 27.83 18.04 4.95
C PRO A 281 28.90 16.99 5.25
N THR A 282 28.52 15.98 6.02
CA THR A 282 29.36 14.78 6.16
C THR A 282 29.23 13.91 4.90
N PHE A 283 30.25 13.10 4.60
CA PHE A 283 30.15 12.12 3.51
C PHE A 283 29.03 11.10 3.75
N LYS A 284 28.78 10.74 5.02
CA LYS A 284 27.62 9.95 5.45
C LYS A 284 26.30 10.58 4.95
N THR A 285 26.10 11.87 5.24
CA THR A 285 24.91 12.64 4.83
C THR A 285 24.76 12.67 3.30
N ILE A 286 25.84 12.87 2.56
CA ILE A 286 25.82 12.86 1.08
C ILE A 286 25.35 11.50 0.57
N ARG A 287 25.92 10.40 1.07
CA ARG A 287 25.53 9.05 0.65
C ARG A 287 24.09 8.73 1.00
N GLN A 288 23.65 9.02 2.22
CA GLN A 288 22.26 8.80 2.65
C GLN A 288 21.26 9.53 1.73
N ARG A 289 21.50 10.81 1.44
CA ARG A 289 20.65 11.59 0.53
C ARG A 289 20.63 11.01 -0.88
N LEU A 290 21.78 10.64 -1.43
CA LEU A 290 21.85 9.99 -2.74
C LEU A 290 21.15 8.62 -2.76
N HIS A 291 21.23 7.83 -1.68
CA HIS A 291 20.56 6.53 -1.58
C HIS A 291 19.04 6.67 -1.46
N ILE A 292 18.53 7.64 -0.72
CA ILE A 292 17.09 7.93 -0.65
C ILE A 292 16.60 8.46 -2.00
N ALA A 293 17.27 9.48 -2.56
CA ALA A 293 16.88 10.09 -3.83
C ALA A 293 16.93 9.08 -4.99
N LYS A 294 17.95 8.20 -5.05
CA LYS A 294 18.00 7.16 -6.09
C LYS A 294 16.84 6.17 -5.95
N ALA A 295 16.50 5.77 -4.72
CA ALA A 295 15.48 4.75 -4.48
C ALA A 295 14.10 5.24 -4.88
N ILE A 296 13.78 6.49 -4.54
CA ILE A 296 12.54 7.14 -4.98
C ILE A 296 12.55 7.38 -6.49
N GLN A 297 13.64 7.86 -7.07
CA GLN A 297 13.74 8.09 -8.51
C GLN A 297 13.57 6.79 -9.32
N ASP A 298 14.20 5.69 -8.89
CA ASP A 298 14.04 4.38 -9.51
C ASP A 298 12.59 3.87 -9.37
N GLY A 299 12.02 3.95 -8.17
CA GLY A 299 10.63 3.57 -7.91
C GLY A 299 9.64 4.35 -8.79
N TYR A 300 9.81 5.67 -8.87
CA TYR A 300 9.03 6.56 -9.73
C TYR A 300 9.11 6.15 -11.21
N LYS A 301 10.32 5.96 -11.74
CA LYS A 301 10.51 5.56 -13.14
C LYS A 301 9.92 4.19 -13.45
N ARG A 302 10.09 3.21 -12.56
CA ARG A 302 9.50 1.87 -12.72
C ARG A 302 7.98 1.90 -12.63
N LEU A 303 7.42 2.70 -11.72
CA LEU A 303 5.98 2.86 -11.59
C LEU A 303 5.35 3.56 -12.80
N ILE A 304 6.00 4.60 -13.34
CA ILE A 304 5.58 5.22 -14.62
C ILE A 304 5.63 4.21 -15.74
N LYS A 305 6.75 3.49 -15.91
CA LYS A 305 6.87 2.49 -16.96
C LYS A 305 5.77 1.42 -16.87
N TYR A 306 5.34 1.08 -15.66
CA TYR A 306 4.29 0.09 -15.43
C TYR A 306 2.88 0.64 -15.70
N LEU A 307 2.53 1.79 -15.10
CA LEU A 307 1.20 2.38 -15.20
C LEU A 307 0.98 3.11 -16.54
N CYS A 308 1.98 3.84 -16.99
CA CYS A 308 1.96 4.77 -18.14
C CYS A 308 3.16 4.50 -19.09
N PRO A 309 3.23 3.34 -19.77
CA PRO A 309 4.44 2.86 -20.45
C PRO A 309 5.00 3.76 -21.55
N CYS A 310 4.18 4.63 -22.15
CA CYS A 310 4.58 5.54 -23.22
C CYS A 310 4.92 6.96 -22.73
N VAL A 311 4.90 7.19 -21.41
CA VAL A 311 5.06 8.52 -20.83
C VAL A 311 6.49 8.71 -20.32
N SER A 312 7.11 9.82 -20.71
CA SER A 312 8.42 10.21 -20.19
C SER A 312 8.33 10.54 -18.70
N PRO A 313 9.26 10.06 -17.84
CA PRO A 313 9.31 10.47 -16.44
C PRO A 313 9.52 11.99 -16.23
N LYS A 314 9.95 12.71 -17.27
CA LYS A 314 10.11 14.17 -17.23
C LYS A 314 8.86 14.92 -17.69
N ASN A 315 7.81 14.22 -18.14
CA ASN A 315 6.55 14.82 -18.59
C ASN A 315 5.82 15.46 -17.40
N MET A 316 5.37 16.70 -17.60
CA MET A 316 4.69 17.54 -16.61
C MET A 316 3.17 17.40 -16.63
N ASP A 317 2.60 16.91 -17.73
CA ASP A 317 1.16 16.73 -17.86
C ASP A 317 0.67 15.69 -16.86
N LEU A 318 -0.12 16.09 -15.87
CA LEU A 318 -0.65 15.22 -14.82
C LEU A 318 -1.57 14.13 -15.37
N ALA A 319 -2.32 14.41 -16.45
CA ALA A 319 -3.22 13.44 -17.06
C ALA A 319 -2.45 12.31 -17.75
N GLN A 320 -1.25 12.60 -18.28
CA GLN A 320 -0.36 11.60 -18.86
C GLN A 320 0.53 10.96 -17.80
N ASN A 321 1.17 11.76 -16.96
CA ASN A 321 2.05 11.34 -15.89
C ASN A 321 1.27 11.18 -14.57
N LYS A 322 0.42 10.15 -14.52
CA LYS A 322 -0.41 9.84 -13.34
C LYS A 322 0.42 9.74 -12.05
N VAL A 323 1.67 9.25 -12.13
CA VAL A 323 2.53 9.09 -10.95
C VAL A 323 2.92 10.44 -10.35
N LEU A 324 2.98 11.51 -11.14
CA LEU A 324 3.23 12.86 -10.61
C LEU A 324 2.08 13.33 -9.69
N GLN A 325 0.83 12.95 -9.98
CA GLN A 325 -0.32 13.23 -9.09
C GLN A 325 -0.13 12.63 -7.69
N LEU A 326 0.52 11.47 -7.58
CA LEU A 326 0.86 10.87 -6.28
C LEU A 326 1.86 11.75 -5.51
N CYS A 327 2.81 12.40 -6.20
CA CYS A 327 3.70 13.37 -5.57
C CYS A 327 2.91 14.57 -5.02
N HIS A 328 1.87 15.05 -5.70
CA HIS A 328 0.99 16.10 -5.17
C HIS A 328 0.24 15.65 -3.92
N ILE A 329 -0.31 14.42 -3.91
CA ILE A 329 -0.96 13.85 -2.72
C ILE A 329 0.00 13.83 -1.54
N TYR A 330 1.22 13.32 -1.78
CA TYR A 330 2.24 13.26 -0.75
C TYR A 330 2.52 14.66 -0.18
N LYS A 331 2.82 15.63 -1.05
CA LYS A 331 3.13 17.01 -0.68
C LYS A 331 1.99 17.63 0.14
N TYR A 332 0.74 17.42 -0.30
CA TYR A 332 -0.45 17.94 0.38
C TYR A 332 -0.60 17.36 1.79
N ILE A 333 -0.60 16.04 1.93
CA ILE A 333 -0.78 15.38 3.23
C ILE A 333 0.37 15.68 4.18
N TYR A 334 1.61 15.59 3.71
CA TYR A 334 2.79 15.91 4.52
C TYR A 334 2.71 17.34 5.08
N ASN A 335 2.48 18.33 4.21
CA ASN A 335 2.44 19.73 4.62
C ASN A 335 1.29 20.00 5.58
N LEU A 336 0.14 19.37 5.36
CA LEU A 336 -1.01 19.50 6.25
C LEU A 336 -0.72 18.92 7.64
N THR A 337 0.00 17.80 7.74
CA THR A 337 0.44 17.22 9.03
C THR A 337 1.42 18.15 9.75
N ILE A 338 2.42 18.70 9.05
CA ILE A 338 3.36 19.66 9.64
C ILE A 338 2.64 20.94 10.11
N GLU A 339 1.68 21.44 9.33
CA GLU A 339 0.90 22.62 9.70
C GLU A 339 0.00 22.37 10.92
N ALA A 340 -0.62 21.18 11.00
CA ALA A 340 -1.42 20.78 12.16
C ALA A 340 -0.61 20.83 13.46
N HIS A 341 0.61 20.27 13.44
CA HIS A 341 1.54 20.29 14.57
C HIS A 341 2.04 21.69 14.92
N ARG A 342 2.25 22.57 13.92
CA ARG A 342 2.70 23.94 14.16
C ARG A 342 1.64 24.83 14.81
N LEU A 343 0.38 24.62 14.47
CA LEU A 343 -0.73 25.49 14.90
C LEU A 343 -1.42 25.01 16.19
N ASN A 344 -1.22 23.75 16.58
CA ASN A 344 -1.88 23.14 17.71
C ASN A 344 -0.87 22.47 18.64
N HIS A 345 -1.30 22.13 19.85
CA HIS A 345 -0.46 21.43 20.81
C HIS A 345 -1.18 20.18 21.31
N GLY A 346 -0.57 19.02 21.08
CA GLY A 346 -1.07 17.72 21.52
C GLY A 346 -1.80 16.97 20.41
N GLU A 347 -1.58 15.65 20.40
CA GLU A 347 -2.02 14.75 19.32
C GLU A 347 -3.50 14.89 18.97
N LEU A 348 -4.38 15.04 19.96
CA LEU A 348 -5.82 15.18 19.73
C LEU A 348 -6.15 16.44 18.92
N ALA A 349 -5.64 17.61 19.34
CA ALA A 349 -5.91 18.88 18.68
C ALA A 349 -5.29 18.94 17.28
N GLU A 350 -4.08 18.37 17.12
CA GLU A 350 -3.43 18.23 15.82
C GLU A 350 -4.26 17.36 14.87
N ASN A 351 -4.77 16.23 15.37
CA ASN A 351 -5.61 15.32 14.59
C ASN A 351 -6.94 15.97 14.19
N GLU A 352 -7.63 16.65 15.11
CA GLU A 352 -8.88 17.37 14.83
C GLU A 352 -8.67 18.47 13.78
N TRP A 353 -7.59 19.25 13.89
CA TRP A 353 -7.27 20.28 12.91
C TRP A 353 -6.96 19.69 11.54
N PHE A 354 -6.10 18.67 11.47
CA PHE A 354 -5.77 17.99 10.22
C PHE A 354 -7.04 17.46 9.53
N ASP A 355 -7.88 16.77 10.30
CA ASP A 355 -9.10 16.14 9.84
C ASP A 355 -10.14 17.15 9.33
N GLY A 356 -10.20 18.33 9.95
CA GLY A 356 -11.06 19.45 9.54
C GLY A 356 -10.57 20.21 8.30
N LYS A 357 -9.33 20.01 7.87
CA LYS A 357 -8.74 20.66 6.68
C LYS A 357 -8.73 19.79 5.42
N LEU A 358 -9.01 18.50 5.55
CA LEU A 358 -9.21 17.64 4.39
C LEU A 358 -10.46 18.06 3.61
N PRO A 359 -10.45 18.06 2.25
CA PRO A 359 -11.65 18.29 1.46
C PRO A 359 -12.70 17.24 1.81
N LEU A 360 -13.93 17.66 2.07
CA LEU A 360 -14.99 16.76 2.57
C LEU A 360 -15.17 15.53 1.68
N ILE A 361 -15.13 15.71 0.36
CA ILE A 361 -15.28 14.62 -0.61
C ILE A 361 -14.10 13.63 -0.55
N ASP A 362 -12.87 14.14 -0.45
CA ASP A 362 -11.68 13.30 -0.44
C ASP A 362 -11.46 12.64 0.92
N LYS A 363 -11.91 13.27 2.02
CA LYS A 363 -11.90 12.70 3.37
C LYS A 363 -12.64 11.36 3.46
N HIS A 364 -13.77 11.23 2.76
CA HIS A 364 -14.55 9.99 2.68
C HIS A 364 -14.16 9.08 1.51
N SER A 365 -13.06 9.40 0.80
CA SER A 365 -12.56 8.59 -0.31
C SER A 365 -11.03 8.56 -0.36
N LEU A 366 -10.39 9.48 -1.09
CA LEU A 366 -8.95 9.53 -1.35
C LEU A 366 -8.08 9.54 -0.09
N PHE A 367 -8.51 10.23 0.97
CA PHE A 367 -7.77 10.41 2.22
C PHE A 367 -8.36 9.61 3.38
N LEU A 368 -9.27 8.68 3.11
CA LEU A 368 -9.95 7.88 4.13
C LEU A 368 -8.97 7.08 5.01
N SER A 369 -7.86 6.60 4.44
CA SER A 369 -6.83 5.86 5.18
C SER A 369 -6.05 6.71 6.19
N VAL A 370 -6.10 8.04 6.04
CA VAL A 370 -5.36 8.99 6.88
C VAL A 370 -6.26 9.98 7.60
N ALA A 371 -7.58 9.90 7.48
CA ALA A 371 -8.51 10.77 8.18
C ALA A 371 -8.71 10.31 9.64
N PRO A 372 -8.25 11.08 10.65
CA PRO A 372 -8.36 10.70 12.06
C PRO A 372 -9.79 10.37 12.51
N SER A 373 -10.81 11.07 12.00
CA SER A 373 -12.21 10.79 12.38
C SER A 373 -12.70 9.41 11.93
N MET A 374 -11.98 8.74 11.03
CA MET A 374 -12.38 7.47 10.42
C MET A 374 -11.46 6.32 10.80
N PHE A 375 -10.40 6.53 11.60
CA PHE A 375 -9.35 5.52 11.83
C PHE A 375 -9.88 4.15 12.26
N THR A 376 -10.83 4.11 13.19
CA THR A 376 -11.38 2.85 13.73
C THR A 376 -12.09 1.99 12.70
N CYS A 377 -12.61 2.57 11.62
CA CYS A 377 -13.33 1.86 10.56
C CYS A 377 -12.70 2.02 9.16
N SER A 378 -11.57 2.75 9.06
CA SER A 378 -10.94 3.18 7.81
C SER A 378 -10.62 2.02 6.87
N SER A 379 -10.02 0.93 7.35
CA SER A 379 -9.70 -0.25 6.53
C SER A 379 -10.95 -0.96 5.99
N SER A 380 -12.02 -1.00 6.79
CA SER A 380 -13.28 -1.64 6.38
C SER A 380 -14.05 -0.79 5.36
N LEU A 381 -14.18 0.51 5.63
CA LEU A 381 -14.85 1.44 4.71
C LEU A 381 -14.08 1.59 3.40
N LEU A 382 -12.75 1.69 3.47
CA LEU A 382 -11.92 1.75 2.26
C LEU A 382 -12.00 0.44 1.47
N GLY A 383 -12.00 -0.71 2.14
CA GLY A 383 -12.19 -2.01 1.48
C GLY A 383 -13.54 -2.11 0.75
N GLU A 384 -14.61 -1.63 1.35
CA GLU A 384 -15.94 -1.57 0.69
C GLU A 384 -15.92 -0.64 -0.53
N ILE A 385 -15.36 0.56 -0.39
CA ILE A 385 -15.21 1.53 -1.49
C ILE A 385 -14.42 0.94 -2.65
N LEU A 386 -13.27 0.34 -2.37
CA LEU A 386 -12.42 -0.28 -3.38
C LEU A 386 -13.13 -1.46 -4.05
N THR A 387 -13.83 -2.29 -3.28
CA THR A 387 -14.63 -3.40 -3.80
C THR A 387 -15.71 -2.92 -4.79
N LYS A 388 -16.46 -1.87 -4.43
CA LYS A 388 -17.48 -1.28 -5.31
C LYS A 388 -16.87 -0.73 -6.59
N ARG A 389 -15.73 -0.03 -6.49
CA ARG A 389 -15.00 0.49 -7.65
C ARG A 389 -14.52 -0.63 -8.57
N PHE A 390 -13.86 -1.63 -8.01
CA PHE A 390 -13.36 -2.76 -8.80
C PHE A 390 -14.47 -3.58 -9.45
N ASN A 391 -15.65 -3.67 -8.82
CA ASN A 391 -16.82 -4.30 -9.44
C ASN A 391 -17.30 -3.53 -10.68
N GLY A 392 -17.20 -2.19 -10.68
CA GLY A 392 -17.63 -1.34 -11.79
C GLY A 392 -16.57 -1.12 -12.88
N MET A 393 -15.32 -1.55 -12.67
CA MET A 393 -14.22 -1.34 -13.63
C MET A 393 -14.21 -2.39 -14.73
N LYS A 394 -13.93 -1.96 -15.97
CA LYS A 394 -13.56 -2.88 -17.04
C LYS A 394 -12.03 -2.93 -17.15
N SER A 395 -11.53 -4.13 -17.39
CA SER A 395 -10.10 -4.34 -17.63
C SER A 395 -9.61 -3.45 -18.78
N SER A 396 -8.43 -2.85 -18.62
CA SER A 396 -7.82 -1.92 -19.58
C SER A 396 -8.48 -0.54 -19.71
N ASP A 397 -9.52 -0.22 -18.93
CA ASP A 397 -10.03 1.15 -18.86
C ASP A 397 -8.92 2.11 -18.36
N PRO A 398 -8.90 3.37 -18.83
CA PRO A 398 -7.93 4.36 -18.40
C PRO A 398 -7.90 4.55 -16.88
N LEU A 399 -6.71 4.83 -16.34
CA LEU A 399 -6.56 5.17 -14.93
C LEU A 399 -7.21 6.53 -14.65
N MET A 400 -8.12 6.55 -13.69
CA MET A 400 -8.82 7.75 -13.23
C MET A 400 -7.84 8.82 -12.75
N ASP A 401 -8.06 10.07 -13.16
CA ASP A 401 -7.37 11.24 -12.60
C ASP A 401 -7.81 11.50 -11.15
N LEU A 402 -6.86 11.89 -10.32
CA LEU A 402 -7.08 12.26 -8.92
C LEU A 402 -7.13 13.78 -8.75
N PHE A 403 -6.40 14.48 -9.62
CA PHE A 403 -6.31 15.94 -9.72
C PHE A 403 -6.33 16.37 -11.18
N ASP A 404 -6.77 17.60 -11.39
CA ASP A 404 -6.69 18.27 -12.67
C ASP A 404 -6.30 19.74 -12.45
N GLU A 405 -5.32 20.23 -13.21
CA GLU A 405 -4.89 21.64 -13.18
C GLU A 405 -5.77 22.53 -14.07
N ASN A 406 -6.46 21.96 -15.06
CA ASN A 406 -7.36 22.70 -15.93
C ASN A 406 -8.71 22.87 -15.25
N LYS A 407 -9.06 24.14 -14.96
CA LYS A 407 -10.28 24.53 -14.26
C LYS A 407 -11.56 23.91 -14.83
N ASP A 408 -11.65 23.77 -16.16
CA ASP A 408 -12.85 23.26 -16.81
C ASP A 408 -13.03 21.76 -16.55
N THR A 409 -11.95 20.98 -16.63
CA THR A 409 -11.96 19.53 -16.40
C THR A 409 -11.86 19.17 -14.91
N THR A 410 -11.33 20.05 -14.06
CA THR A 410 -11.42 19.93 -12.59
C THR A 410 -12.87 19.85 -12.12
N ILE A 411 -13.79 20.63 -12.72
CA ILE A 411 -15.21 20.61 -12.38
C ILE A 411 -15.82 19.25 -12.71
N ASP A 412 -15.47 18.67 -13.86
CA ASP A 412 -15.99 17.37 -14.28
C ASP A 412 -15.46 16.24 -13.40
N LEU A 413 -14.18 16.29 -13.02
CA LEU A 413 -13.61 15.37 -12.03
C LEU A 413 -14.32 15.48 -10.68
N PHE A 414 -14.60 16.70 -10.22
CA PHE A 414 -15.31 16.91 -8.96
C PHE A 414 -16.75 16.37 -9.02
N LYS A 415 -17.48 16.66 -10.10
CA LYS A 415 -18.82 16.10 -10.34
C LYS A 415 -18.80 14.57 -10.33
N TYR A 416 -17.84 13.96 -11.04
CA TYR A 416 -17.68 12.50 -11.04
C TYR A 416 -17.54 11.94 -9.62
N LYS A 417 -16.68 12.55 -8.78
CA LYS A 417 -16.51 12.13 -7.39
C LYS A 417 -17.81 12.30 -6.59
N VAL A 418 -18.55 13.39 -6.78
CA VAL A 418 -19.81 13.67 -6.08
C VAL A 418 -20.86 12.65 -6.48
N ASP A 419 -21.03 12.41 -7.78
CA ASP A 419 -22.01 11.47 -8.32
C ASP A 419 -21.72 10.03 -7.86
N GLU A 420 -20.43 9.64 -7.81
CA GLU A 420 -20.01 8.35 -7.27
C GLU A 420 -20.42 8.20 -5.80
N GLN A 421 -20.13 9.19 -4.95
CA GLN A 421 -20.49 9.14 -3.53
C GLN A 421 -22.00 9.20 -3.31
N ALA A 422 -22.73 10.02 -4.07
CA ALA A 422 -24.19 10.11 -4.01
C ALA A 422 -24.85 8.78 -4.39
N ARG A 423 -24.34 8.12 -5.44
CA ARG A 423 -24.79 6.78 -5.85
C ARG A 423 -24.57 5.77 -4.72
N TRP A 424 -23.38 5.73 -4.12
CA TRP A 424 -23.10 4.80 -3.02
C TRP A 424 -23.94 5.06 -1.78
N ALA A 425 -24.16 6.33 -1.41
CA ALA A 425 -25.04 6.68 -0.30
C ALA A 425 -26.48 6.21 -0.57
N SER A 426 -26.98 6.42 -1.79
CA SER A 426 -28.30 5.93 -2.22
C SER A 426 -28.40 4.41 -2.18
N GLU A 427 -27.36 3.68 -2.59
CA GLU A 427 -27.31 2.22 -2.51
C GLU A 427 -27.31 1.74 -1.06
N THR A 428 -26.52 2.35 -0.17
CA THR A 428 -26.48 1.99 1.26
C THR A 428 -27.83 2.18 1.94
N ILE A 429 -28.51 3.31 1.66
CA ILE A 429 -29.87 3.56 2.15
C ILE A 429 -30.83 2.48 1.61
N ALA A 430 -30.73 2.17 0.32
CA ALA A 430 -31.59 1.17 -0.30
C ALA A 430 -31.39 -0.24 0.26
N ILE A 431 -30.15 -0.63 0.57
CA ILE A 431 -29.84 -1.91 1.23
C ILE A 431 -30.59 -2.00 2.57
N ASP A 432 -30.47 -0.99 3.45
CA ASP A 432 -31.14 -0.98 4.76
C ASP A 432 -32.67 -0.99 4.63
N VAL A 433 -33.22 -0.17 3.73
CA VAL A 433 -34.67 -0.11 3.48
C VAL A 433 -35.19 -1.43 2.93
N LEU A 434 -34.52 -2.02 1.94
CA LEU A 434 -34.92 -3.28 1.33
C LEU A 434 -34.81 -4.42 2.34
N GLN A 435 -33.75 -4.50 3.13
CA GLN A 435 -33.59 -5.51 4.18
C GLN A 435 -34.71 -5.44 5.22
N LYS A 436 -35.10 -4.23 5.66
CA LYS A 436 -36.24 -4.03 6.57
C LYS A 436 -37.56 -4.46 5.93
N ASN A 437 -37.79 -4.11 4.66
CA ASN A 437 -39.03 -4.44 3.95
C ASN A 437 -39.16 -5.94 3.66
N VAL A 438 -38.06 -6.63 3.34
CA VAL A 438 -38.04 -8.08 3.14
C VAL A 438 -38.31 -8.82 4.45
N THR A 439 -37.74 -8.33 5.56
CA THR A 439 -37.92 -8.95 6.88
C THR A 439 -39.34 -8.77 7.44
N LYS A 440 -39.95 -7.60 7.23
CA LYS A 440 -41.29 -7.26 7.76
C LYS A 440 -42.44 -7.61 6.82
N GLY A 441 -42.16 -7.75 5.53
CA GLY A 441 -43.18 -7.87 4.49
C GLY A 441 -43.05 -9.15 3.66
N SER A 442 -43.63 -9.12 2.45
CA SER A 442 -43.46 -10.20 1.47
C SER A 442 -42.11 -10.03 0.76
N PRO A 443 -41.17 -10.99 0.87
CA PRO A 443 -39.88 -10.88 0.20
C PRO A 443 -40.00 -10.63 -1.30
N TRP A 444 -40.87 -11.38 -1.99
CA TRP A 444 -41.08 -11.24 -3.43
C TRP A 444 -41.54 -9.82 -3.81
N ARG A 445 -42.57 -9.28 -3.14
CA ARG A 445 -43.06 -7.92 -3.44
C ARG A 445 -42.03 -6.83 -3.14
N SER A 446 -41.20 -7.04 -2.13
CA SER A 446 -40.15 -6.09 -1.75
C SER A 446 -39.02 -6.09 -2.78
N PHE A 447 -38.53 -7.26 -3.20
CA PHE A 447 -37.48 -7.37 -4.21
C PHE A 447 -37.89 -6.85 -5.59
N GLN A 448 -39.16 -7.03 -5.99
CA GLN A 448 -39.68 -6.54 -7.28
C GLN A 448 -39.65 -5.01 -7.44
N LYS A 449 -39.33 -4.25 -6.39
CA LYS A 449 -39.21 -2.78 -6.42
C LYS A 449 -37.78 -2.27 -6.55
N GLU A 450 -36.80 -3.17 -6.58
CA GLU A 450 -35.38 -2.81 -6.69
C GLU A 450 -34.80 -3.42 -7.96
N ASP A 451 -34.06 -2.59 -8.70
CA ASP A 451 -33.49 -2.92 -10.01
C ASP A 451 -31.96 -2.99 -9.96
N ARG A 452 -31.35 -2.44 -8.91
CA ARG A 452 -29.88 -2.40 -8.79
C ARG A 452 -29.34 -3.75 -8.34
N TYR A 453 -28.61 -4.39 -9.25
CA TYR A 453 -27.91 -5.66 -9.02
C TYR A 453 -27.09 -5.67 -7.71
N TRP A 454 -26.33 -4.60 -7.46
CA TRP A 454 -25.50 -4.49 -6.24
C TRP A 454 -26.34 -4.53 -4.95
N VAL A 455 -27.40 -3.71 -4.88
CA VAL A 455 -28.29 -3.62 -3.70
C VAL A 455 -28.94 -4.98 -3.42
N LEU A 456 -29.47 -5.63 -4.46
CA LEU A 456 -30.07 -6.96 -4.37
C LEU A 456 -29.07 -7.99 -3.84
N THR A 457 -27.86 -8.03 -4.39
CA THR A 457 -26.81 -8.98 -3.99
C THR A 457 -26.46 -8.85 -2.50
N GLN A 458 -26.27 -7.62 -2.00
CA GLN A 458 -25.96 -7.37 -0.59
C GLN A 458 -27.08 -7.83 0.35
N VAL A 459 -28.35 -7.55 0.00
CA VAL A 459 -29.50 -7.96 0.83
C VAL A 459 -29.72 -9.47 0.79
N ILE A 460 -29.54 -10.12 -0.35
CA ILE A 460 -29.70 -11.58 -0.47
C ILE A 460 -28.66 -12.31 0.38
N GLN A 461 -27.40 -11.85 0.34
CA GLN A 461 -26.33 -12.43 1.15
C GLN A 461 -26.59 -12.28 2.66
N SER A 462 -27.06 -11.11 3.11
CA SER A 462 -27.37 -10.89 4.54
C SER A 462 -28.57 -11.71 5.03
N LEU A 463 -29.48 -12.07 4.12
CA LEU A 463 -30.70 -12.85 4.40
C LEU A 463 -30.59 -14.32 3.99
N ALA A 464 -29.39 -14.85 3.75
CA ALA A 464 -29.19 -16.24 3.33
C ALA A 464 -29.80 -17.27 4.31
N HIS A 465 -29.94 -16.93 5.59
CA HIS A 465 -30.61 -17.77 6.58
C HIS A 465 -32.12 -17.94 6.36
N ASN A 466 -32.76 -17.12 5.50
CA ASN A 466 -34.17 -17.17 5.15
C ASN A 466 -34.37 -17.68 3.71
N PRO A 467 -34.73 -18.97 3.50
CA PRO A 467 -34.85 -19.56 2.17
C PRO A 467 -35.86 -18.87 1.26
N LYS A 468 -36.98 -18.37 1.82
CA LYS A 468 -38.00 -17.68 1.02
C LYS A 468 -37.48 -16.36 0.48
N ALA A 469 -36.75 -15.61 1.32
CA ALA A 469 -36.12 -14.37 0.90
C ALA A 469 -35.00 -14.62 -0.11
N PHE A 470 -34.13 -15.59 0.16
CA PHE A 470 -33.04 -15.96 -0.74
C PHE A 470 -33.56 -16.31 -2.14
N ASN A 471 -34.53 -17.22 -2.26
CA ASN A 471 -35.08 -17.64 -3.56
C ASN A 471 -35.78 -16.49 -4.29
N ALA A 472 -36.55 -15.66 -3.58
CA ALA A 472 -37.24 -14.52 -4.19
C ALA A 472 -36.25 -13.47 -4.72
N GLY A 473 -35.19 -13.18 -3.97
CA GLY A 473 -34.15 -12.25 -4.40
C GLY A 473 -33.30 -12.83 -5.52
N LEU A 474 -32.98 -14.13 -5.50
CA LEU A 474 -32.23 -14.81 -6.55
C LEU A 474 -32.98 -14.77 -7.89
N ASN A 475 -34.29 -14.99 -7.89
CA ASN A 475 -35.12 -14.82 -9.08
C ASN A 475 -35.07 -13.38 -9.58
N ARG A 476 -35.14 -12.39 -8.67
CA ARG A 476 -35.03 -10.98 -9.06
C ARG A 476 -33.67 -10.66 -9.66
N LEU A 477 -32.57 -11.20 -9.11
CA LEU A 477 -31.24 -11.04 -9.69
C LEU A 477 -31.16 -11.57 -11.13
N LYS A 478 -31.76 -12.75 -11.39
CA LYS A 478 -31.84 -13.32 -12.75
C LYS A 478 -32.61 -12.42 -13.73
N GLU A 479 -33.57 -11.63 -13.25
CA GLU A 479 -34.32 -10.67 -14.06
C GLU A 479 -33.54 -9.37 -14.36
N VAL A 480 -32.67 -8.93 -13.45
CA VAL A 480 -31.97 -7.63 -13.57
C VAL A 480 -30.53 -7.73 -14.06
N ALA A 481 -29.92 -8.91 -14.05
CA ALA A 481 -28.57 -9.10 -14.56
C ALA A 481 -28.47 -8.68 -16.03
N THR A 482 -27.43 -7.92 -16.34
CA THR A 482 -27.21 -7.31 -17.66
C THR A 482 -25.95 -7.83 -18.34
N SER A 483 -25.12 -8.60 -17.64
CA SER A 483 -23.86 -9.11 -18.16
C SER A 483 -23.59 -10.56 -17.76
N LEU A 484 -22.80 -11.26 -18.57
CA LEU A 484 -22.34 -12.63 -18.27
C LEU A 484 -21.59 -12.71 -16.93
N PHE A 485 -20.92 -11.62 -16.51
CA PHE A 485 -20.24 -11.54 -15.22
C PHE A 485 -21.21 -11.54 -14.04
N GLU A 486 -22.32 -10.81 -14.16
CA GLU A 486 -23.41 -10.79 -13.18
C GLU A 486 -24.12 -12.15 -13.14
N GLU A 487 -24.37 -12.77 -14.30
CA GLU A 487 -24.92 -14.13 -14.38
C GLU A 487 -24.03 -15.16 -13.65
N ALA A 488 -22.71 -15.12 -13.88
CA ALA A 488 -21.77 -15.97 -13.15
C ALA A 488 -21.82 -15.71 -11.63
N GLY A 489 -21.98 -14.45 -11.22
CA GLY A 489 -22.11 -14.07 -9.82
C GLY A 489 -23.39 -14.62 -9.17
N ILE A 490 -24.49 -14.68 -9.91
CA ILE A 490 -25.75 -15.29 -9.48
C ILE A 490 -25.57 -16.80 -9.27
N ILE A 491 -24.96 -17.48 -10.25
CA ILE A 491 -24.69 -18.92 -10.15
C ILE A 491 -23.80 -19.19 -8.93
N GLN A 492 -22.75 -18.39 -8.73
CA GLN A 492 -21.86 -18.55 -7.57
C GLN A 492 -22.56 -18.29 -6.24
N LEU A 493 -23.46 -17.30 -6.18
CA LEU A 493 -24.26 -17.00 -5.00
C LEU A 493 -25.17 -18.19 -4.63
N GLU A 494 -25.83 -18.78 -5.63
CA GLU A 494 -26.66 -19.97 -5.46
C GLU A 494 -25.83 -21.20 -5.03
N LEU A 495 -24.67 -21.42 -5.66
CA LEU A 495 -23.74 -22.48 -5.28
C LEU A 495 -23.31 -22.38 -3.82
N ASN A 496 -22.83 -21.20 -3.38
CA ASN A 496 -22.40 -20.98 -2.01
C ASN A 496 -23.52 -21.27 -1.00
N TYR A 497 -24.74 -20.82 -1.31
CA TYR A 497 -25.90 -21.10 -0.48
C TYR A 497 -26.19 -22.59 -0.33
N LEU A 498 -26.16 -23.34 -1.44
CA LEU A 498 -26.49 -24.77 -1.44
C LEU A 498 -25.42 -25.64 -0.77
N VAL A 499 -24.14 -25.37 -1.02
CA VAL A 499 -23.05 -26.20 -0.44
C VAL A 499 -22.92 -26.01 1.06
N ASP A 500 -23.18 -24.80 1.56
CA ASP A 500 -23.08 -24.48 2.99
C ASP A 500 -24.39 -24.76 3.77
N MET A 501 -25.48 -25.07 3.07
CA MET A 501 -26.78 -25.38 3.67
C MET A 501 -26.71 -26.55 4.65
N ASP A 502 -27.30 -26.36 5.84
CA ASP A 502 -27.47 -27.39 6.86
C ASP A 502 -28.14 -28.64 6.30
N THR A 503 -27.63 -29.82 6.67
CA THR A 503 -28.15 -31.10 6.16
C THR A 503 -29.65 -31.27 6.38
N SER A 504 -30.20 -30.69 7.46
CA SER A 504 -31.63 -30.75 7.78
C SER A 504 -32.53 -29.90 6.87
N LYS A 505 -31.96 -28.90 6.17
CA LYS A 505 -32.69 -27.97 5.29
C LYS A 505 -32.53 -28.29 3.81
N ARG A 506 -31.68 -29.26 3.45
CA ARG A 506 -31.35 -29.57 2.06
C ARG A 506 -32.55 -30.13 1.30
N PRO A 507 -32.84 -29.65 0.07
CA PRO A 507 -33.84 -30.27 -0.77
C PRO A 507 -33.35 -31.66 -1.26
N LYS A 508 -34.29 -32.51 -1.69
CA LYS A 508 -33.98 -33.88 -2.13
C LYS A 508 -33.08 -33.93 -3.35
N ASN A 509 -33.22 -32.95 -4.25
CA ASN A 509 -32.48 -32.83 -5.51
C ASN A 509 -31.23 -31.95 -5.41
N ILE A 510 -30.76 -31.63 -4.19
CA ILE A 510 -29.64 -30.69 -4.01
C ILE A 510 -28.37 -31.15 -4.73
N GLN A 511 -28.14 -32.46 -4.81
CA GLN A 511 -26.96 -33.01 -5.46
C GLN A 511 -27.00 -32.69 -6.95
N GLU A 512 -28.11 -33.02 -7.63
CA GLU A 512 -28.29 -32.77 -9.05
C GLU A 512 -28.26 -31.27 -9.38
N THR A 513 -28.83 -30.42 -8.49
CA THR A 513 -28.77 -28.95 -8.66
C THR A 513 -27.34 -28.42 -8.55
N VAL A 514 -26.56 -28.86 -7.57
CA VAL A 514 -25.16 -28.42 -7.40
C VAL A 514 -24.30 -28.87 -8.59
N GLU A 515 -24.46 -30.11 -9.05
CA GLU A 515 -23.75 -30.62 -10.24
C GLU A 515 -24.06 -29.79 -11.49
N TYR A 516 -25.34 -29.45 -11.70
CA TYR A 516 -25.76 -28.59 -12.80
C TYR A 516 -25.11 -27.19 -12.73
N LEU A 517 -25.21 -26.52 -11.57
CA LEU A 517 -24.69 -25.17 -11.40
C LEU A 517 -23.14 -25.11 -11.52
N LEU A 518 -22.44 -26.14 -11.05
CA LEU A 518 -20.99 -26.26 -11.24
C LEU A 518 -20.62 -26.39 -12.72
N ALA A 519 -21.37 -27.18 -13.48
CA ALA A 519 -21.16 -27.32 -14.92
C ALA A 519 -21.54 -26.04 -15.69
N GLU A 520 -22.53 -25.30 -15.21
CA GLU A 520 -22.99 -24.05 -15.81
C GLU A 520 -21.98 -22.92 -15.59
N ILE A 521 -21.49 -22.73 -14.35
CA ILE A 521 -20.51 -21.67 -14.06
C ILE A 521 -19.18 -21.90 -14.80
N GLU A 522 -18.73 -23.14 -14.96
CA GLU A 522 -17.50 -23.47 -15.69
C GLU A 522 -17.58 -23.12 -17.19
N LYS A 523 -18.79 -23.05 -17.76
CA LYS A 523 -19.02 -22.67 -19.17
C LYS A 523 -19.24 -21.17 -19.35
N ASN A 524 -19.49 -20.42 -18.27
CA ASN A 524 -19.78 -19.00 -18.34
C ASN A 524 -18.47 -18.20 -18.53
N GLU A 525 -18.50 -17.18 -19.40
CA GLU A 525 -17.34 -16.31 -19.66
C GLU A 525 -16.84 -15.57 -18.41
N GLY A 526 -17.72 -15.33 -17.44
CA GLY A 526 -17.41 -14.74 -16.14
C GLY A 526 -16.73 -15.69 -15.14
N TYR A 527 -16.56 -16.97 -15.46
CA TYR A 527 -15.95 -17.98 -14.56
C TYR A 527 -14.63 -17.52 -13.96
N GLN A 528 -13.78 -16.87 -14.75
CA GLN A 528 -12.43 -16.48 -14.30
C GLN A 528 -12.46 -15.52 -13.09
N ILE A 529 -13.49 -14.68 -12.98
CA ILE A 529 -13.68 -13.77 -11.84
C ILE A 529 -14.10 -14.54 -10.59
N TRP A 530 -14.80 -15.67 -10.76
CA TRP A 530 -15.38 -16.48 -9.70
C TRP A 530 -14.66 -17.82 -9.50
N GLN A 531 -13.49 -18.00 -10.11
CA GLN A 531 -12.81 -19.29 -10.18
C GLN A 531 -12.48 -19.87 -8.80
N ALA A 532 -11.91 -19.04 -7.90
CA ALA A 532 -11.57 -19.48 -6.55
C ALA A 532 -12.81 -19.93 -5.74
N PRO A 533 -13.89 -19.14 -5.62
CA PRO A 533 -15.10 -19.60 -4.93
C PRO A 533 -15.80 -20.77 -5.64
N ALA A 534 -15.78 -20.85 -6.97
CA ALA A 534 -16.34 -21.97 -7.71
C ALA A 534 -15.60 -23.29 -7.43
N LEU A 535 -14.26 -23.25 -7.44
CA LEU A 535 -13.42 -24.41 -7.08
C LEU A 535 -13.61 -24.82 -5.62
N ALA A 536 -13.77 -23.86 -4.70
CA ALA A 536 -14.09 -24.15 -3.31
C ALA A 536 -15.47 -24.82 -3.16
N ALA A 537 -16.49 -24.36 -3.90
CA ALA A 537 -17.81 -25.00 -3.93
C ALA A 537 -17.72 -26.42 -4.52
N LYS A 538 -16.93 -26.63 -5.57
CA LYS A 538 -16.66 -27.94 -6.16
C LYS A 538 -15.97 -28.90 -5.17
N ALA A 539 -15.03 -28.38 -4.38
CA ALA A 539 -14.39 -29.16 -3.33
C ALA A 539 -15.39 -29.58 -2.22
N LYS A 540 -16.25 -28.66 -1.78
CA LYS A 540 -17.33 -28.97 -0.81
C LYS A 540 -18.33 -29.99 -1.37
N HIS A 541 -18.65 -29.92 -2.66
CA HIS A 541 -19.44 -30.94 -3.35
C HIS A 541 -18.76 -32.32 -3.30
N CYS A 542 -17.46 -32.41 -3.61
CA CYS A 542 -16.70 -33.66 -3.46
C CYS A 542 -16.68 -34.17 -2.00
N ILE A 543 -16.60 -33.30 -0.99
CA ILE A 543 -16.72 -33.70 0.42
C ILE A 543 -18.09 -34.34 0.67
N ALA A 544 -19.16 -33.73 0.16
CA ALA A 544 -20.53 -34.24 0.32
C ALA A 544 -20.76 -35.61 -0.36
N LEU A 545 -19.90 -35.96 -1.33
CA LEU A 545 -19.85 -37.26 -2.03
C LEU A 545 -18.87 -38.27 -1.38
N ASN A 546 -18.25 -37.94 -0.24
CA ASN A 546 -17.16 -38.72 0.38
C ASN A 546 -15.87 -38.83 -0.45
N GLU A 547 -15.66 -37.93 -1.42
CA GLU A 547 -14.48 -37.90 -2.30
C GLU A 547 -13.37 -36.98 -1.77
N PHE A 548 -12.88 -37.24 -0.55
CA PHE A 548 -11.96 -36.33 0.15
C PHE A 548 -10.65 -36.06 -0.60
N LYS A 549 -10.14 -37.03 -1.37
CA LYS A 549 -8.96 -36.84 -2.22
C LYS A 549 -9.22 -35.81 -3.32
N SER A 550 -10.33 -35.94 -4.05
CA SER A 550 -10.75 -34.99 -5.08
C SER A 550 -10.99 -33.60 -4.49
N ALA A 551 -11.67 -33.53 -3.33
CA ALA A 551 -11.90 -32.28 -2.60
C ALA A 551 -10.60 -31.57 -2.25
N SER A 552 -9.62 -32.30 -1.68
CA SER A 552 -8.32 -31.72 -1.32
C SER A 552 -7.56 -31.15 -2.52
N ARG A 553 -7.73 -31.75 -3.72
CA ARG A 553 -7.15 -31.23 -4.97
C ARG A 553 -7.82 -29.92 -5.37
N PHE A 554 -9.15 -29.90 -5.42
CA PHE A 554 -9.89 -28.69 -5.81
C PHE A 554 -9.70 -27.53 -4.83
N PHE A 555 -9.57 -27.79 -3.53
CA PHE A 555 -9.21 -26.73 -2.58
C PHE A 555 -7.80 -26.17 -2.80
N LYS A 556 -6.81 -27.01 -3.16
CA LYS A 556 -5.46 -26.53 -3.51
C LYS A 556 -5.50 -25.66 -4.77
N GLU A 557 -6.25 -26.08 -5.79
CA GLU A 557 -6.47 -25.29 -7.00
C GLU A 557 -7.18 -23.96 -6.69
N ALA A 558 -8.19 -23.97 -5.83
CA ALA A 558 -8.87 -22.76 -5.36
C ALA A 558 -7.92 -21.80 -4.63
N LEU A 559 -7.03 -22.33 -3.77
CA LEU A 559 -6.04 -21.55 -3.05
C LEU A 559 -5.01 -20.91 -3.99
N ASP A 560 -4.60 -21.64 -5.03
CA ASP A 560 -3.70 -21.11 -6.06
C ASP A 560 -4.41 -20.03 -6.92
N ALA A 561 -5.71 -20.19 -7.21
CA ALA A 561 -6.52 -19.18 -7.89
C ALA A 561 -6.68 -17.88 -7.07
N CYS A 562 -6.63 -17.95 -5.73
CA CYS A 562 -6.58 -16.77 -4.86
C CYS A 562 -5.29 -15.94 -4.99
N SER A 563 -4.29 -16.37 -5.77
CA SER A 563 -3.13 -15.54 -6.11
C SER A 563 -3.35 -14.68 -7.36
N GLU A 564 -4.41 -14.91 -8.12
CA GLU A 564 -4.70 -14.12 -9.32
C GLU A 564 -5.49 -12.85 -9.02
N ARG A 565 -6.38 -12.89 -8.03
CA ARG A 565 -7.30 -11.82 -7.62
C ARG A 565 -7.46 -11.81 -6.09
N SER A 566 -7.85 -10.66 -5.54
CA SER A 566 -8.23 -10.58 -4.12
C SER A 566 -9.69 -10.96 -3.96
N TYR A 567 -9.94 -11.85 -2.99
CA TYR A 567 -11.27 -12.38 -2.63
C TYR A 567 -11.55 -12.15 -1.14
N GLY A 568 -11.06 -11.04 -0.57
CA GLY A 568 -11.24 -10.73 0.85
C GLY A 568 -10.74 -11.89 1.73
N PRO A 569 -11.56 -12.40 2.68
CA PRO A 569 -11.12 -13.43 3.62
C PRO A 569 -11.10 -14.85 3.03
N LEU A 570 -11.59 -15.04 1.79
CA LEU A 570 -11.81 -16.37 1.22
C LEU A 570 -10.55 -17.24 1.17
N ARG A 571 -9.38 -16.63 0.92
CA ARG A 571 -8.09 -17.34 0.89
C ARG A 571 -7.79 -18.06 2.20
N GLY A 572 -8.07 -17.41 3.34
CA GLY A 572 -7.93 -18.01 4.66
C GLY A 572 -8.90 -19.16 4.90
N PHE A 573 -10.17 -18.98 4.52
CA PHE A 573 -11.18 -20.03 4.64
C PHE A 573 -10.87 -21.25 3.77
N ILE A 574 -10.41 -21.04 2.53
CA ILE A 574 -9.96 -22.14 1.67
C ILE A 574 -8.76 -22.86 2.31
N ALA A 575 -7.79 -22.14 2.87
CA ALA A 575 -6.64 -22.78 3.54
C ALA A 575 -7.08 -23.64 4.73
N ARG A 576 -8.02 -23.14 5.55
CA ARG A 576 -8.65 -23.88 6.65
C ARG A 576 -9.30 -25.17 6.15
N ASP A 577 -10.17 -25.04 5.16
CA ASP A 577 -10.95 -26.16 4.63
C ASP A 577 -10.04 -27.18 3.91
N THR A 578 -8.97 -26.71 3.27
CA THR A 578 -7.92 -27.56 2.67
C THR A 578 -7.26 -28.42 3.73
N LEU A 579 -6.76 -27.80 4.80
CA LEU A 579 -6.05 -28.51 5.87
C LEU A 579 -7.00 -29.48 6.59
N ALA A 580 -8.20 -29.02 6.95
CA ALA A 580 -9.22 -29.85 7.58
C ALA A 580 -9.52 -31.12 6.76
N THR A 581 -9.60 -31.00 5.43
CA THR A 581 -9.83 -32.12 4.50
C THR A 581 -8.62 -33.04 4.39
N LEU A 582 -7.39 -32.49 4.30
CA LEU A 582 -6.16 -33.28 4.22
C LEU A 582 -5.99 -34.17 5.45
N LEU A 583 -6.32 -33.67 6.64
CA LEU A 583 -6.23 -34.44 7.90
C LEU A 583 -7.13 -35.67 7.93
N GLN A 584 -8.12 -35.79 7.03
CA GLN A 584 -8.97 -36.98 6.91
C GLN A 584 -8.40 -38.05 5.96
N ILE A 585 -7.41 -37.70 5.13
CA ILE A 585 -6.84 -38.62 4.13
C ILE A 585 -5.35 -38.91 4.35
N GLU A 586 -4.65 -38.09 5.12
CA GLU A 586 -3.23 -38.26 5.43
C GLU A 586 -2.92 -37.91 6.89
N LYS A 587 -1.83 -38.50 7.42
CA LYS A 587 -1.32 -38.18 8.76
C LYS A 587 -0.73 -36.77 8.79
N LEU A 588 -0.82 -36.11 9.93
CA LEU A 588 -0.20 -34.79 10.16
C LEU A 588 1.29 -34.84 9.78
N ASN A 589 1.68 -33.94 8.87
CA ASN A 589 3.04 -33.82 8.39
C ASN A 589 3.38 -32.33 8.27
N LYS A 590 4.32 -31.86 9.09
CA LYS A 590 4.72 -30.46 9.11
C LYS A 590 5.12 -29.93 7.72
N ASN A 591 5.90 -30.68 6.94
CA ASN A 591 6.37 -30.23 5.63
C ASN A 591 5.23 -30.03 4.64
N ASN A 592 4.19 -30.86 4.71
CA ASN A 592 3.05 -30.80 3.79
C ASN A 592 1.97 -29.82 4.27
N HIS A 593 1.83 -29.64 5.58
CA HIS A 593 0.68 -28.95 6.19
C HIS A 593 0.97 -27.54 6.67
N GLU A 594 2.23 -27.21 6.99
CA GLU A 594 2.59 -25.88 7.50
C GLU A 594 2.23 -24.75 6.53
N ARG A 595 2.20 -25.02 5.21
CA ARG A 595 1.75 -24.03 4.20
C ARG A 595 0.34 -23.51 4.52
N TYR A 596 -0.59 -24.38 4.85
CA TYR A 596 -1.98 -23.97 5.09
C TYR A 596 -2.11 -23.21 6.41
N LEU A 597 -1.32 -23.60 7.42
CA LEU A 597 -1.22 -22.83 8.66
C LEU A 597 -0.75 -21.40 8.39
N ARG A 598 0.30 -21.21 7.59
CA ARG A 598 0.78 -19.86 7.23
C ARG A 598 -0.29 -19.04 6.52
N GLU A 599 -1.01 -19.64 5.59
CA GLU A 599 -2.10 -18.98 4.88
C GLU A 599 -3.25 -18.61 5.84
N MET A 600 -3.59 -19.48 6.79
CA MET A 600 -4.60 -19.17 7.82
C MET A 600 -4.14 -18.02 8.74
N MET A 601 -2.86 -18.02 9.15
CA MET A 601 -2.28 -16.97 10.00
C MET A 601 -2.25 -15.63 9.27
N ALA A 602 -1.83 -15.61 8.02
CA ALA A 602 -1.78 -14.39 7.24
C ALA A 602 -3.17 -13.83 6.99
N ASN A 603 -4.19 -14.67 6.74
CA ASN A 603 -5.51 -14.23 6.31
C ASN A 603 -6.56 -14.19 7.43
N ASP A 604 -6.13 -13.90 8.67
CA ASP A 604 -6.98 -13.61 9.82
C ASP A 604 -8.06 -14.67 10.12
N VAL A 605 -7.72 -15.94 9.94
CA VAL A 605 -8.64 -17.06 10.25
C VAL A 605 -8.77 -17.29 11.76
N PHE A 606 -7.77 -16.85 12.52
CA PHE A 606 -7.73 -17.04 13.96
C PHE A 606 -8.26 -15.80 14.68
N GLU A 607 -9.30 -15.94 15.49
CA GLU A 607 -9.64 -14.93 16.50
C GLU A 607 -8.58 -14.96 17.61
N ILE A 608 -7.44 -14.30 17.39
CA ILE A 608 -6.39 -14.21 18.41
C ILE A 608 -6.84 -13.22 19.50
N LYS A 609 -7.59 -13.72 20.48
CA LYS A 609 -7.99 -12.95 21.67
C LYS A 609 -6.84 -12.67 22.64
N ASN A 610 -5.72 -13.40 22.48
CA ASN A 610 -4.52 -13.23 23.29
C ASN A 610 -3.26 -13.34 22.41
N PRO A 611 -2.46 -12.27 22.27
CA PRO A 611 -1.28 -12.24 21.40
C PRO A 611 -0.13 -13.17 21.87
N PHE A 612 -0.23 -13.75 23.07
CA PHE A 612 0.76 -14.67 23.62
C PHE A 612 0.49 -16.15 23.31
N ILE A 613 -0.61 -16.48 22.62
CA ILE A 613 -0.89 -17.86 22.21
C ILE A 613 -0.02 -18.18 20.98
N GLU A 614 0.98 -19.04 21.18
CA GLU A 614 1.73 -19.62 20.09
C GLU A 614 0.82 -20.53 19.25
N VAL A 615 0.60 -20.16 17.98
CA VAL A 615 -0.20 -20.95 17.04
C VAL A 615 0.61 -22.15 16.55
N ARG A 616 0.42 -23.29 17.21
CA ARG A 616 1.07 -24.57 16.85
C ARG A 616 0.23 -25.38 15.88
N LEU A 617 0.87 -25.99 14.89
CA LEU A 617 0.21 -26.80 13.86
C LEU A 617 -0.59 -27.95 14.47
N GLU A 618 -0.08 -28.59 15.51
CA GLU A 618 -0.72 -29.73 16.19
C GLU A 618 -2.02 -29.31 16.90
N SER A 619 -2.02 -28.13 17.53
CA SER A 619 -3.22 -27.57 18.16
C SER A 619 -4.27 -27.24 17.12
N VAL A 620 -3.86 -26.51 16.07
CA VAL A 620 -4.75 -26.16 14.95
C VAL A 620 -5.32 -27.41 14.28
N ALA A 621 -4.50 -28.45 14.05
CA ALA A 621 -4.97 -29.70 13.44
C ALA A 621 -6.07 -30.39 14.25
N ARG A 622 -6.01 -30.33 15.59
CA ARG A 622 -7.05 -30.88 16.47
C ARG A 622 -8.37 -30.13 16.28
N ASP A 623 -8.32 -28.81 16.32
CA ASP A 623 -9.50 -27.96 16.16
C ASP A 623 -10.11 -28.12 14.75
N LEU A 624 -9.25 -28.25 13.74
CA LEU A 624 -9.67 -28.48 12.36
C LEU A 624 -10.29 -29.85 12.13
N ASN A 625 -9.90 -30.87 12.90
CA ASN A 625 -10.57 -32.16 12.83
C ASN A 625 -12.01 -32.05 13.36
N THR A 626 -12.23 -31.35 14.46
CA THR A 626 -13.59 -31.07 14.98
C THR A 626 -14.39 -30.25 13.96
N TYR A 627 -13.83 -29.14 13.47
CA TYR A 627 -14.43 -28.32 12.42
C TYR A 627 -14.81 -29.12 11.18
N PHE A 628 -13.96 -30.06 10.74
CA PHE A 628 -14.27 -30.90 9.58
C PHE A 628 -15.59 -31.65 9.77
N TRP A 629 -15.74 -32.35 10.89
CA TRP A 629 -16.89 -33.23 11.13
C TRP A 629 -18.16 -32.48 11.53
N ASP A 630 -18.01 -31.35 12.22
CA ASP A 630 -19.15 -30.58 12.75
C ASP A 630 -19.70 -29.59 11.72
N GLU A 631 -18.84 -28.96 10.91
CA GLU A 631 -19.21 -27.83 10.05
C GLU A 631 -19.00 -28.10 8.56
N LEU A 632 -17.87 -28.69 8.16
CA LEU A 632 -17.50 -28.84 6.74
C LEU A 632 -18.14 -30.08 6.09
N TYR A 633 -18.17 -31.21 6.79
CA TYR A 633 -18.66 -32.48 6.28
C TYR A 633 -20.17 -32.59 6.35
N LYS A 634 -20.81 -32.30 5.21
CA LYS A 634 -22.26 -32.34 5.04
C LYS A 634 -22.60 -33.27 3.88
N PRO A 635 -22.79 -34.59 4.08
CA PRO A 635 -23.09 -35.52 3.00
C PRO A 635 -24.49 -35.30 2.41
N TYR A 636 -24.69 -35.72 1.16
CA TYR A 636 -26.03 -35.73 0.54
C TYR A 636 -26.89 -36.88 1.07
N HIS A 637 -28.22 -36.78 0.92
CA HIS A 637 -29.20 -37.73 1.47
C HIS A 637 -28.95 -39.20 1.07
N ARG A 638 -28.44 -39.44 -0.14
CA ARG A 638 -28.19 -40.77 -0.69
C ARG A 638 -26.78 -41.29 -0.41
N ILE A 639 -25.93 -40.47 0.21
CA ILE A 639 -24.52 -40.78 0.47
C ILE A 639 -24.40 -41.27 1.91
N ALA A 640 -23.68 -42.39 2.09
CA ALA A 640 -23.48 -42.98 3.41
C ALA A 640 -22.71 -42.01 4.33
N LYS A 641 -23.28 -41.70 5.50
CA LYS A 641 -22.63 -40.82 6.47
C LYS A 641 -21.45 -41.54 7.12
N LEU A 642 -20.24 -41.09 6.81
CA LEU A 642 -19.02 -41.48 7.50
C LEU A 642 -19.00 -40.95 8.94
N LYS A 643 -18.24 -41.63 9.80
CA LYS A 643 -17.98 -41.22 11.19
C LYS A 643 -16.50 -40.91 11.36
N PRO A 644 -16.14 -40.02 12.31
CA PRO A 644 -14.76 -39.85 12.71
C PRO A 644 -14.17 -41.21 13.10
N ALA A 645 -12.94 -41.49 12.66
CA ALA A 645 -12.23 -42.68 13.14
C ALA A 645 -12.07 -42.57 14.66
N THR A 646 -12.59 -43.55 15.41
CA THR A 646 -12.44 -43.63 16.88
C THR A 646 -10.97 -43.69 17.31
N ASP A 647 -10.09 -44.15 16.42
CA ASP A 647 -8.63 -44.15 16.56
C ASP A 647 -7.98 -43.18 15.57
N SER A 648 -8.43 -41.93 15.54
CA SER A 648 -7.74 -40.91 14.76
C SER A 648 -6.30 -40.77 15.29
N PRO A 649 -5.25 -40.91 14.44
CA PRO A 649 -3.85 -41.03 14.87
C PRO A 649 -3.31 -39.81 15.66
N PHE A 650 -4.10 -38.73 15.78
CA PHE A 650 -3.83 -37.56 16.61
C PHE A 650 -3.90 -37.82 18.13
N LEU A 651 -4.51 -38.92 18.57
CA LEU A 651 -4.73 -39.22 19.99
C LEU A 651 -3.61 -40.04 20.66
N ARG A 652 -2.48 -40.29 19.98
CA ARG A 652 -1.28 -40.72 20.72
C ARG A 652 -0.68 -39.51 21.41
N LYS A 653 -0.98 -39.38 22.71
CA LYS A 653 -0.20 -38.56 23.64
C LYS A 653 1.27 -38.94 23.47
N ASN A 654 2.08 -38.02 22.93
CA ASN A 654 3.52 -38.09 23.18
C ASN A 654 3.70 -37.75 24.67
N HIS A 655 4.04 -38.78 25.44
CA HIS A 655 4.61 -38.62 26.78
C HIS A 655 6.00 -38.00 26.69
#